data_AF-A0A3Q8VX69-F1
#
_entry.id   AF-A0A3Q8VX69-F1
#
_cell.length_a   1.000
_cell.length_b   1.000
_cell.length_c   1.000
_cell.angle_alpha   90.00
_cell.angle_beta   90.00
_cell.angle_gamma   90.00
#
_symmetry.space_group_name_H-M   'P 1'
#
loop_
_entity.id
_entity.type
_entity.pdbx_description
1 polymer ?
#
loop_
_entity_poly.entity_id
_entity_poly.type
_entity_poly.pdbx_seq_one_letter_code
_entity_poly.pdbx_strand_id
1 'polypeptide(L)'
;MRRRARSILAVGALLIGGASFAPIAQAQPADPATPDANEVKVFRADVTKEQVPLLLAAGQDGHELGEQVPDRGTAAVELYLTEKQAGTLEKQGVDLTEHTLSAQSEKRVESAADGVFRPYSGSGGLREEILRTARENPGLTKVVSIGKTVRGQDILALKLTKHAKKSRDGSKPAVLYMSNQHAREWITPEMTRRLMHHYLDNYKKDRRIRKIVDSTELWFVLSANPDGYDYTFESDDNRLWRKNLRDVNGDGTISTGDGVDLNRNFAYKWGYDDEGSSPNPTSETYRGASPGSEPETKALDAFQKRIGFTYGINYHSAAELLLYGVGWQVATNTPDDVLYKALAGTPDNSAIPGYHPQVSSELYTTNGEADGHAANVNGMAMFTPEMSTCQTASDVEPDDEWNARDCQSGFNFPDDEKLIQEEFAKNIPFALSVAETAAHPDRPSSSVGLDAADFTPAPFTTSYARGADQEVSVVVRKSVRDKELKYRVNGGRTHDATLRPWRGGETYGGEDNLYFDEYRAKVRGADPGDRVEVWFTGEKPRGSHDRHGKRTESEHFTYTVAERPRADVLVVAEEGAKATQTRTYVDALKANGRRAAVWDVAAQGAPDALGVLGHFDTVVHYTGAAVPGNATQLQLRAFLNEGGKLIEAGEQAGGEVDLGGGTLSDDFSQYYLGAYTRTATSGATGFAGSGKLDGAGGTLGDAPGNPLDAAGAYSVTSDELDPGTYPQFASAGAGKFAGTVNPYGPYAGEWMAAAVHTDDAYKRLTRTVDLTGVTASDRPVLRTQLLWDTERGYDHALVEAHTTGADDWTTLPEANGATGTAVPAECAAGFYMAGHPWLAHYLTLSDDGCTATGTTGQWNSLTGSSGGWKQVEFDLSAYAGKSVELSIAYVTDPGSGGRGVLADEASLVVGGTATQTEGFETSLGAWRVPGPPEGSPAVLKDWTRTGTLFQTYGAVTTDDTVLLGFGLEHLAEPAARAALVRQALHALDE
;
A
#
# COMPACT_ATOMS: atom_id res chain seq x y z
N MET A 1 1.68 62.20 1.94
CA MET A 1 2.27 63.23 2.84
C MET A 1 3.64 62.76 3.29
N ARG A 2 4.65 63.63 3.13
CA ARG A 2 5.97 63.71 3.82
C ARG A 2 6.75 62.40 4.03
N ARG A 3 7.72 62.08 3.17
CA ARG A 3 9.18 62.44 3.23
C ARG A 3 9.89 61.96 4.51
N ARG A 4 10.95 61.15 4.36
CA ARG A 4 12.36 61.62 4.50
C ARG A 4 13.38 60.58 4.04
N ALA A 5 14.36 61.08 3.28
CA ALA A 5 15.63 60.48 2.90
C ALA A 5 16.78 61.12 3.71
N ARG A 6 17.96 60.47 3.71
CA ARG A 6 19.36 60.96 3.78
C ARG A 6 20.23 59.77 4.28
N SER A 7 21.22 59.20 3.59
CA SER A 7 22.43 59.71 2.88
C SER A 7 23.49 60.33 3.81
N ILE A 8 24.74 59.83 3.74
CA ILE A 8 26.09 60.49 3.83
C ILE A 8 27.15 59.35 3.90
N LEU A 9 28.03 59.14 2.89
CA LEU A 9 29.37 59.77 2.62
C LEU A 9 30.47 59.31 3.63
N ALA A 10 31.75 59.06 3.34
CA ALA A 10 32.61 59.09 2.14
C ALA A 10 34.03 58.54 2.49
N VAL A 11 34.74 57.97 1.51
CA VAL A 11 36.16 58.20 1.10
C VAL A 11 37.31 58.17 2.14
N GLY A 12 38.37 57.40 1.82
CA GLY A 12 39.76 57.65 2.26
C GLY A 12 40.77 56.65 1.67
N ALA A 13 41.87 57.14 1.07
CA ALA A 13 42.80 56.43 0.18
C ALA A 13 44.25 56.35 0.71
N LEU A 14 45.11 55.64 -0.06
CA LEU A 14 46.59 55.51 -0.05
C LEU A 14 47.23 54.48 0.91
N LEU A 15 47.90 53.41 0.46
CA LEU A 15 49.13 53.20 -0.36
C LEU A 15 50.47 53.38 0.42
N ILE A 16 51.24 52.28 0.54
CA ILE A 16 52.66 52.05 0.12
C ILE A 16 53.40 51.03 1.04
N GLY A 17 53.96 49.99 0.42
CA GLY A 17 55.22 49.27 0.77
C GLY A 17 55.10 48.10 1.77
N GLY A 18 55.68 46.91 1.57
CA GLY A 18 56.55 46.35 0.53
C GLY A 18 57.22 45.07 1.08
N ALA A 19 57.02 43.95 0.37
CA ALA A 19 57.79 42.69 0.34
C ALA A 19 58.02 41.86 1.63
N SER A 20 57.31 40.72 1.72
CA SER A 20 57.86 39.45 2.25
C SER A 20 56.84 38.31 2.04
N PHE A 21 57.27 37.25 1.35
CA PHE A 21 56.70 35.89 1.24
C PHE A 21 55.22 35.69 1.66
N ALA A 22 54.33 35.59 0.68
CA ALA A 22 52.98 35.06 0.92
C ALA A 22 53.08 33.55 1.17
N PRO A 23 52.57 33.02 2.29
CA PRO A 23 52.32 31.59 2.41
C PRO A 23 51.23 31.22 1.40
N ILE A 24 51.45 30.10 0.72
CA ILE A 24 50.40 29.37 0.00
C ILE A 24 49.31 29.11 1.04
N ALA A 25 48.17 29.77 0.91
CA ALA A 25 46.97 29.42 1.66
C ALA A 25 46.52 28.06 1.12
N GLN A 26 47.03 26.98 1.71
CA GLN A 26 46.35 25.71 1.70
C GLN A 26 44.99 25.97 2.35
N ALA A 27 43.92 25.80 1.58
CA ALA A 27 42.59 25.62 2.16
C ALA A 27 42.72 24.43 3.13
N GLN A 28 42.50 24.70 4.42
CA GLN A 28 42.28 23.61 5.36
C GLN A 28 41.07 22.82 4.87
N PRO A 29 41.11 21.48 4.92
CA PRO A 29 39.88 20.69 4.78
C PRO A 29 38.89 21.22 5.80
N ALA A 30 37.64 21.44 5.38
CA ALA A 30 36.56 21.61 6.34
C ALA A 30 36.57 20.38 7.28
N ASP A 31 36.45 20.61 8.59
CA ASP A 31 36.16 19.54 9.53
C ASP A 31 34.90 18.80 9.04
N PRO A 32 34.81 17.47 9.17
CA PRO A 32 33.63 16.72 8.75
C PRO A 32 32.41 17.30 9.46
N ALA A 33 31.39 17.64 8.68
CA ALA A 33 30.12 18.13 9.19
C ALA A 33 29.57 17.13 10.23
N THR A 34 29.04 17.65 11.34
CA THR A 34 28.19 16.85 12.23
C THR A 34 27.03 16.26 11.41
N PRO A 35 26.76 14.94 11.49
CA PRO A 35 25.66 14.31 10.76
C PRO A 35 24.33 15.03 11.06
N ASP A 36 23.56 15.38 10.02
CA ASP A 36 22.21 15.91 10.18
C ASP A 36 21.26 14.75 10.47
N ALA A 37 20.63 14.76 11.65
CA ALA A 37 19.67 13.71 12.04
C ALA A 37 18.44 13.62 11.11
N ASN A 38 18.24 14.60 10.23
CA ASN A 38 17.14 14.64 9.26
C ASN A 38 17.55 14.24 7.83
N GLU A 39 18.82 13.89 7.61
CA GLU A 39 19.30 13.34 6.33
C GLU A 39 18.61 12.02 6.01
N VAL A 40 18.06 11.87 4.80
CA VAL A 40 17.55 10.59 4.29
C VAL A 40 18.71 9.81 3.68
N LYS A 41 19.04 8.67 4.26
CA LYS A 41 20.14 7.78 3.86
C LYS A 41 19.61 6.50 3.23
N VAL A 42 20.52 5.75 2.59
CA VAL A 42 20.21 4.44 2.01
C VAL A 42 20.60 3.34 2.96
N PHE A 43 19.69 2.42 3.17
CA PHE A 43 19.95 1.20 3.91
C PHE A 43 19.59 -0.01 3.04
N ARG A 44 20.29 -1.12 3.25
CA ARG A 44 19.92 -2.43 2.69
C ARG A 44 19.54 -3.36 3.81
N ALA A 45 18.45 -4.11 3.63
CA ALA A 45 18.09 -5.17 4.55
C ALA A 45 17.62 -6.43 3.86
N ASP A 46 17.93 -7.57 4.48
CA ASP A 46 17.30 -8.84 4.18
C ASP A 46 16.00 -8.95 4.98
N VAL A 47 14.87 -8.79 4.30
CA VAL A 47 13.53 -8.62 4.88
C VAL A 47 12.69 -9.87 4.70
N THR A 48 12.02 -10.35 5.75
CA THR A 48 11.01 -11.42 5.68
C THR A 48 9.62 -10.85 5.41
N LYS A 49 8.68 -11.69 4.98
CA LYS A 49 7.32 -11.22 4.64
C LYS A 49 6.61 -10.58 5.82
N GLU A 50 6.89 -11.08 7.02
CA GLU A 50 6.40 -10.53 8.29
C GLU A 50 7.00 -9.16 8.62
N GLN A 51 8.09 -8.76 7.98
CA GLN A 51 8.77 -7.47 8.17
C GLN A 51 8.33 -6.40 7.15
N VAL A 52 7.64 -6.79 6.07
CA VAL A 52 7.11 -5.86 5.06
C VAL A 52 6.19 -4.77 5.64
N PRO A 53 5.25 -5.09 6.56
CA PRO A 53 4.43 -4.06 7.21
C PRO A 53 5.23 -3.02 8.01
N LEU A 54 6.38 -3.40 8.59
CA LEU A 54 7.28 -2.50 9.34
C LEU A 54 7.87 -1.44 8.43
N LEU A 55 8.26 -1.88 7.24
CA LEU A 55 8.86 -1.04 6.22
C LEU A 55 7.84 -0.06 5.64
N LEU A 56 6.64 -0.53 5.34
CA LEU A 56 5.51 0.33 4.96
C LEU A 56 5.19 1.36 6.05
N ALA A 57 5.21 0.96 7.33
CA ALA A 57 4.93 1.82 8.47
C ALA A 57 6.04 2.86 8.74
N ALA A 58 7.31 2.52 8.49
CA ALA A 58 8.44 3.45 8.45
C ALA A 58 8.38 4.42 7.26
N GLY A 59 7.28 4.40 6.51
CA GLY A 59 7.00 5.29 5.40
C GLY A 59 7.70 4.88 4.12
N GLN A 60 8.18 3.63 4.01
CA GLN A 60 8.83 3.14 2.80
C GLN A 60 7.81 2.86 1.70
N ASP A 61 8.28 2.96 0.46
CA ASP A 61 7.47 2.74 -0.73
C ASP A 61 7.16 1.24 -0.85
N GLY A 62 5.88 0.87 -0.99
CA GLY A 62 5.46 -0.54 -1.04
C GLY A 62 6.04 -1.34 -2.20
N HIS A 63 6.58 -0.65 -3.20
CA HIS A 63 7.27 -1.27 -4.34
C HIS A 63 8.42 -2.17 -3.90
N GLU A 64 9.27 -1.68 -3.00
CA GLU A 64 10.50 -2.38 -2.61
C GLU A 64 10.21 -3.60 -1.73
N LEU A 65 8.96 -3.77 -1.30
CA LEU A 65 8.57 -4.66 -0.21
C LEU A 65 7.63 -5.78 -0.66
N GLY A 66 6.71 -5.50 -1.60
CA GLY A 66 5.61 -6.40 -1.94
C GLY A 66 5.96 -7.59 -2.84
N GLU A 67 6.86 -7.42 -3.81
CA GLU A 67 7.17 -8.46 -4.81
C GLU A 67 8.47 -9.23 -4.55
N GLN A 68 9.40 -8.64 -3.78
CA GLN A 68 10.73 -9.21 -3.60
C GLN A 68 10.77 -10.25 -2.48
N VAL A 69 9.91 -10.09 -1.47
CA VAL A 69 9.99 -10.85 -0.22
C VAL A 69 9.21 -12.17 -0.30
N PRO A 70 9.88 -13.33 -0.29
CA PRO A 70 9.21 -14.63 -0.44
C PRO A 70 8.43 -15.01 0.83
N ASP A 71 7.39 -15.84 0.67
CA ASP A 71 6.60 -16.42 1.79
C ASP A 71 7.44 -17.14 2.85
N ARG A 72 8.65 -17.57 2.49
CA ARG A 72 9.64 -18.15 3.41
C ARG A 72 11.04 -17.70 3.03
N GLY A 73 11.76 -17.12 3.97
CA GLY A 73 13.12 -16.61 3.78
C GLY A 73 13.14 -15.09 3.85
N THR A 74 14.22 -14.50 3.37
CA THR A 74 14.41 -13.05 3.29
C THR A 74 14.63 -12.62 1.84
N ALA A 75 14.34 -11.35 1.54
CA ALA A 75 14.79 -10.70 0.32
C ALA A 75 15.51 -9.40 0.64
N ALA A 76 16.57 -9.13 -0.10
CA ALA A 76 17.30 -7.89 0.03
C ALA A 76 16.46 -6.74 -0.54
N VAL A 77 16.04 -5.81 0.30
CA VAL A 77 15.37 -4.56 -0.08
C VAL A 77 16.31 -3.39 0.18
N GLU A 78 16.10 -2.32 -0.56
CA GLU A 78 16.73 -1.02 -0.30
C GLU A 78 15.71 -0.10 0.37
N LEU A 79 16.13 0.72 1.32
CA LEU A 79 15.24 1.60 2.08
C LEU A 79 15.83 3.00 2.20
N TYR A 80 14.95 4.00 2.25
CA TYR A 80 15.26 5.43 2.30
C TYR A 80 14.78 6.00 3.60
N LEU A 81 15.73 6.16 4.49
CA LEU A 81 15.42 6.29 5.89
C LEU A 81 16.31 7.35 6.47
N THR A 82 15.72 8.23 7.28
CA THR A 82 16.54 9.01 8.19
C THR A 82 17.26 8.09 9.17
N GLU A 83 18.34 8.58 9.79
CA GLU A 83 18.95 7.87 10.90
C GLU A 83 17.88 7.48 11.92
N LYS A 84 16.92 8.36 12.24
CA LYS A 84 15.81 8.00 13.14
C LYS A 84 14.98 6.80 12.64
N GLN A 85 14.62 6.74 11.35
CA GLN A 85 13.75 5.69 10.78
C GLN A 85 14.47 4.37 10.49
N ALA A 86 15.65 4.39 9.86
CA ALA A 86 16.51 3.20 9.70
C ALA A 86 16.90 2.67 11.03
N GLY A 87 16.98 3.64 11.90
CA GLY A 87 16.97 3.38 13.24
C GLY A 87 15.92 2.50 13.76
N THR A 88 14.72 3.01 13.83
CA THR A 88 13.57 2.19 14.11
C THR A 88 13.47 0.90 13.31
N LEU A 89 14.00 0.78 12.10
CA LEU A 89 13.88 -0.47 11.34
C LEU A 89 14.94 -1.55 11.67
N GLU A 90 16.22 -1.18 11.86
CA GLU A 90 17.30 -2.09 12.37
C GLU A 90 16.88 -2.82 13.62
N LYS A 91 16.11 -2.03 14.31
CA LYS A 91 15.69 -2.21 15.62
C LYS A 91 14.34 -2.90 15.67
N GLN A 92 13.52 -2.55 14.71
CA GLN A 92 12.48 -3.37 14.18
C GLN A 92 12.97 -4.59 13.36
N GLY A 93 14.18 -5.11 13.61
CA GLY A 93 14.62 -6.48 13.25
C GLY A 93 14.83 -6.75 11.80
N VAL A 94 14.54 -5.74 11.03
CA VAL A 94 15.00 -5.60 9.69
C VAL A 94 16.47 -5.31 9.83
N ASP A 95 17.33 -6.33 9.69
CA ASP A 95 18.79 -6.15 9.74
C ASP A 95 19.19 -5.18 8.62
N LEU A 96 19.30 -3.89 8.95
CA LEU A 96 19.76 -2.90 8.00
C LEU A 96 21.27 -2.76 8.07
N THR A 97 21.82 -2.51 6.91
CA THR A 97 23.18 -2.04 6.75
C THR A 97 23.08 -0.72 6.02
N GLU A 98 23.48 0.37 6.69
CA GLU A 98 23.65 1.65 6.01
C GLU A 98 24.56 1.42 4.80
N HIS A 99 24.01 1.63 3.61
CA HIS A 99 24.72 1.39 2.39
C HIS A 99 25.43 2.67 1.98
N THR A 100 26.63 2.85 2.57
CA THR A 100 27.54 3.94 2.22
C THR A 100 28.58 3.49 1.21
N LEU A 101 29.04 4.43 0.40
CA LEU A 101 30.18 4.20 -0.45
C LEU A 101 31.46 4.41 0.36
N SER A 102 32.46 3.54 0.16
CA SER A 102 33.79 3.82 0.72
C SER A 102 34.32 5.15 0.15
N ALA A 103 35.13 5.89 0.89
CA ALA A 103 35.75 7.12 0.36
C ALA A 103 36.56 6.92 -0.95
N GLN A 104 36.98 5.69 -1.24
CA GLN A 104 37.58 5.33 -2.53
C GLN A 104 36.53 5.12 -3.62
N SER A 105 35.37 4.54 -3.29
CA SER A 105 34.21 4.40 -4.18
C SER A 105 33.57 5.74 -4.49
N GLU A 106 33.35 6.60 -3.49
CA GLU A 106 32.87 7.98 -3.67
C GLU A 106 33.77 8.75 -4.64
N LYS A 107 35.09 8.68 -4.44
CA LYS A 107 36.05 9.31 -5.36
C LYS A 107 36.01 8.71 -6.76
N ARG A 108 35.74 7.41 -6.91
CA ARG A 108 35.60 6.78 -8.23
C ARG A 108 34.35 7.31 -8.91
N VAL A 109 33.21 7.30 -8.22
CA VAL A 109 31.93 7.84 -8.68
C VAL A 109 32.06 9.31 -9.07
N GLU A 110 32.65 10.14 -8.21
CA GLU A 110 32.88 11.57 -8.50
C GLU A 110 33.84 11.77 -9.69
N SER A 111 34.87 10.92 -9.83
CA SER A 111 35.82 11.01 -10.95
C SER A 111 35.25 10.54 -12.28
N ALA A 112 34.30 9.59 -12.23
CA ALA A 112 33.62 9.02 -13.39
C ALA A 112 32.36 9.80 -13.79
N ALA A 113 31.92 10.76 -12.96
CA ALA A 113 30.75 11.59 -13.26
C ALA A 113 31.01 12.56 -14.41
N ASP A 114 30.20 12.46 -15.47
CA ASP A 114 30.26 13.32 -16.65
C ASP A 114 29.58 14.68 -16.43
N GLY A 115 28.84 14.85 -15.33
CA GLY A 115 28.12 16.09 -15.01
C GLY A 115 26.89 16.30 -15.90
N VAL A 116 26.19 15.22 -16.26
CA VAL A 116 24.99 15.26 -17.11
C VAL A 116 23.80 15.78 -16.32
N PHE A 117 23.63 15.31 -15.07
CA PHE A 117 22.54 15.75 -14.19
C PHE A 117 22.76 17.19 -13.71
N ARG A 118 21.69 18.00 -13.79
CA ARG A 118 21.74 19.44 -13.53
C ARG A 118 20.49 19.90 -12.80
N PRO A 119 20.60 20.87 -11.89
CA PRO A 119 19.43 21.42 -11.20
C PRO A 119 18.42 22.00 -12.18
N TYR A 120 17.17 22.14 -11.73
CA TYR A 120 16.13 22.78 -12.51
C TYR A 120 16.43 24.27 -12.67
N SER A 121 16.73 24.94 -11.56
CA SER A 121 17.05 26.36 -11.53
C SER A 121 18.56 26.64 -11.70
N GLY A 122 18.96 27.90 -11.51
CA GLY A 122 20.35 28.32 -11.68
C GLY A 122 20.80 28.50 -13.14
N SER A 123 22.05 28.92 -13.29
CA SER A 123 22.70 29.13 -14.60
C SER A 123 23.05 27.77 -15.21
N GLY A 124 22.62 27.51 -16.45
CA GLY A 124 22.86 26.24 -17.13
C GLY A 124 21.89 25.10 -16.77
N GLY A 125 20.99 25.32 -15.82
CA GLY A 125 19.97 24.35 -15.39
C GLY A 125 18.86 24.11 -16.42
N LEU A 126 17.99 23.16 -16.12
CA LEU A 126 16.95 22.68 -17.05
C LEU A 126 15.97 23.79 -17.46
N ARG A 127 15.62 24.70 -16.54
CA ARG A 127 14.74 25.85 -16.82
C ARG A 127 15.33 26.75 -17.91
N GLU A 128 16.62 27.06 -17.83
CA GLU A 128 17.28 27.90 -18.83
C GLU A 128 17.34 27.19 -20.19
N GLU A 129 17.61 25.89 -20.20
CA GLU A 129 17.65 25.07 -21.41
C GLU A 129 16.29 25.02 -22.11
N ILE A 130 15.19 24.80 -21.38
CA ILE A 130 13.82 24.84 -21.92
C ILE A 130 13.57 26.19 -22.62
N LEU A 131 13.90 27.29 -21.94
CA LEU A 131 13.70 28.64 -22.46
C LEU A 131 14.60 28.93 -23.67
N ARG A 132 15.85 28.45 -23.67
CA ARG A 132 16.80 28.58 -24.78
C ARG A 132 16.32 27.79 -26.00
N THR A 133 15.99 26.53 -25.82
CA THR A 133 15.43 25.64 -26.86
C THR A 133 14.24 26.30 -27.55
N ALA A 134 13.35 26.92 -26.76
CA ALA A 134 12.18 27.61 -27.28
C ALA A 134 12.46 28.88 -28.09
N ARG A 135 13.56 29.58 -27.76
CA ARG A 135 14.03 30.75 -28.51
C ARG A 135 14.70 30.36 -29.83
N GLU A 136 15.43 29.25 -29.84
CA GLU A 136 16.17 28.75 -30.99
C GLU A 136 15.26 28.06 -32.02
N ASN A 137 14.13 27.48 -31.58
CA ASN A 137 13.21 26.72 -32.43
C ASN A 137 11.77 27.32 -32.52
N PRO A 138 11.59 28.63 -32.72
CA PRO A 138 10.31 29.33 -32.51
C PRO A 138 9.17 28.90 -33.45
N GLY A 139 9.48 28.19 -34.55
CA GLY A 139 8.49 27.63 -35.46
C GLY A 139 7.91 26.28 -35.01
N LEU A 140 8.60 25.58 -34.11
CA LEU A 140 8.24 24.26 -33.60
C LEU A 140 7.94 24.27 -32.09
N THR A 141 8.40 25.26 -31.34
CA THR A 141 8.32 25.23 -29.88
C THR A 141 7.60 26.44 -29.25
N LYS A 142 6.92 26.20 -28.12
CA LYS A 142 6.32 27.21 -27.25
C LYS A 142 6.49 26.76 -25.79
N VAL A 143 6.91 27.65 -24.90
CA VAL A 143 7.00 27.37 -23.45
C VAL A 143 5.91 28.09 -22.71
N VAL A 144 5.34 27.44 -21.71
CA VAL A 144 4.36 28.00 -20.77
C VAL A 144 4.73 27.61 -19.35
N SER A 145 4.44 28.47 -18.38
CA SER A 145 4.32 28.04 -16.99
C SER A 145 2.93 27.40 -16.82
N ILE A 146 2.87 26.20 -16.25
CA ILE A 146 1.61 25.50 -15.96
C ILE A 146 1.07 25.85 -14.57
N GLY A 147 1.92 26.36 -13.70
CA GLY A 147 1.61 26.77 -12.34
C GLY A 147 2.88 27.10 -11.58
N LYS A 148 2.74 27.27 -10.27
CA LYS A 148 3.86 27.55 -9.37
C LYS A 148 3.93 26.50 -8.28
N THR A 149 5.15 26.20 -7.85
CA THR A 149 5.44 25.33 -6.70
C THR A 149 5.12 26.01 -5.37
N VAL A 150 5.26 25.29 -4.26
CA VAL A 150 5.11 25.81 -2.90
C VAL A 150 6.05 26.98 -2.60
N ARG A 151 7.28 27.00 -3.13
CA ARG A 151 8.25 28.13 -3.01
C ARG A 151 8.12 29.15 -4.15
N GLY A 152 7.16 28.99 -5.06
CA GLY A 152 6.83 29.97 -6.10
C GLY A 152 7.60 29.85 -7.43
N GLN A 153 8.40 28.80 -7.58
CA GLN A 153 9.09 28.45 -8.82
C GLN A 153 8.07 28.13 -9.92
N ASP A 154 8.33 28.54 -11.17
CA ASP A 154 7.47 28.16 -12.29
C ASP A 154 7.68 26.70 -12.65
N ILE A 155 6.59 25.95 -12.81
CA ILE A 155 6.62 24.62 -13.43
C ILE A 155 6.46 24.83 -14.93
N LEU A 156 7.53 24.61 -15.71
CA LEU A 156 7.53 24.87 -17.15
C LEU A 156 7.17 23.63 -17.97
N ALA A 157 6.31 23.85 -18.97
CA ALA A 157 6.04 22.89 -20.03
C ALA A 157 6.50 23.43 -21.39
N LEU A 158 7.19 22.61 -22.18
CA LEU A 158 7.53 22.90 -23.58
C LEU A 158 6.59 22.14 -24.51
N LYS A 159 5.81 22.88 -25.29
CA LYS A 159 5.05 22.40 -26.44
C LYS A 159 5.96 22.28 -27.65
N LEU A 160 5.97 21.12 -28.29
CA LEU A 160 6.63 20.83 -29.55
C LEU A 160 5.57 20.39 -30.58
N THR A 161 5.36 21.22 -31.60
CA THR A 161 4.50 20.91 -32.75
C THR A 161 4.75 21.88 -33.89
N LYS A 162 4.46 21.49 -35.12
CA LYS A 162 4.50 22.42 -36.25
C LYS A 162 3.60 23.63 -36.00
N HIS A 163 4.20 24.82 -36.06
CA HIS A 163 3.57 26.11 -35.79
C HIS A 163 3.14 26.33 -34.32
N ALA A 164 3.88 25.79 -33.35
CA ALA A 164 3.52 25.80 -31.92
C ALA A 164 3.02 27.14 -31.34
N LYS A 165 3.64 28.28 -31.69
CA LYS A 165 3.20 29.60 -31.21
C LYS A 165 1.92 30.13 -31.88
N LYS A 166 1.55 29.56 -33.03
CA LYS A 166 0.38 29.98 -33.83
C LYS A 166 -0.79 29.01 -33.69
N SER A 167 -0.54 27.73 -33.38
CA SER A 167 -1.61 26.77 -33.10
C SER A 167 -2.17 27.01 -31.70
N ARG A 168 -3.50 26.97 -31.58
CA ARG A 168 -4.17 26.96 -30.29
C ARG A 168 -3.77 25.69 -29.54
N ASP A 169 -3.48 25.79 -28.25
CA ASP A 169 -3.19 24.61 -27.42
C ASP A 169 -4.40 23.67 -27.41
N GLY A 170 -4.15 22.36 -27.50
CA GLY A 170 -5.19 21.33 -27.61
C GLY A 170 -5.95 21.34 -28.96
N SER A 171 -5.41 21.99 -30.00
CA SER A 171 -6.05 22.00 -31.34
C SER A 171 -5.73 20.76 -32.20
N LYS A 172 -4.77 19.96 -31.77
CA LYS A 172 -4.43 18.65 -32.33
C LYS A 172 -4.45 17.62 -31.19
N PRO A 173 -4.48 16.31 -31.48
CA PRO A 173 -4.22 15.30 -30.46
C PRO A 173 -2.93 15.63 -29.72
N ALA A 174 -2.90 15.43 -28.41
CA ALA A 174 -1.80 15.86 -27.57
C ALA A 174 -1.29 14.70 -26.71
N VAL A 175 0.03 14.66 -26.55
CA VAL A 175 0.72 13.71 -25.66
C VAL A 175 1.54 14.47 -24.63
N LEU A 176 1.45 14.04 -23.39
CA LEU A 176 2.27 14.55 -22.29
C LEU A 176 3.41 13.58 -22.00
N TYR A 177 4.64 14.07 -22.00
CA TYR A 177 5.78 13.41 -21.38
C TYR A 177 6.15 14.23 -20.16
N MET A 178 6.00 13.63 -18.97
CA MET A 178 6.37 14.27 -17.71
C MET A 178 7.26 13.36 -16.89
N SER A 179 7.98 13.96 -15.95
CA SER A 179 8.96 13.28 -15.11
C SER A 179 9.14 14.01 -13.78
N ASN A 180 9.80 13.35 -12.83
CA ASN A 180 10.28 13.93 -11.59
C ASN A 180 9.14 14.58 -10.78
N GLN A 181 8.06 13.81 -10.62
CA GLN A 181 7.09 14.03 -9.53
C GLN A 181 7.74 13.74 -8.18
N HIS A 182 8.59 12.71 -8.12
CA HIS A 182 9.50 12.47 -7.00
C HIS A 182 10.87 13.07 -7.31
N ALA A 183 11.42 13.82 -6.35
CA ALA A 183 12.61 14.65 -6.55
C ALA A 183 13.90 13.86 -6.79
N ARG A 184 14.11 12.75 -6.07
CA ARG A 184 15.32 11.89 -6.15
C ARG A 184 15.55 11.15 -7.48
N GLU A 185 14.56 11.12 -8.37
CA GLU A 185 14.57 10.30 -9.59
C GLU A 185 15.27 10.99 -10.76
N TRP A 186 16.59 11.23 -10.64
CA TRP A 186 17.37 12.10 -11.54
C TRP A 186 17.49 11.65 -12.99
N ILE A 187 17.29 10.37 -13.29
CA ILE A 187 17.29 9.88 -14.68
C ILE A 187 16.06 10.38 -15.46
N THR A 188 14.94 10.63 -14.77
CA THR A 188 13.65 10.92 -15.41
C THR A 188 13.60 12.30 -16.11
N PRO A 189 14.17 13.40 -15.57
CA PRO A 189 14.32 14.65 -16.32
C PRO A 189 15.21 14.53 -17.56
N GLU A 190 16.28 13.72 -17.52
CA GLU A 190 17.13 13.51 -18.69
C GLU A 190 16.41 12.67 -19.76
N MET A 191 15.59 11.69 -19.36
CA MET A 191 14.72 10.94 -20.29
C MET A 191 13.79 11.88 -21.06
N THR A 192 13.04 12.73 -20.37
CA THR A 192 12.11 13.67 -21.01
C THR A 192 12.85 14.77 -21.81
N ARG A 193 14.00 15.23 -21.34
CA ARG A 193 14.84 16.23 -22.03
C ARG A 193 15.42 15.68 -23.33
N ARG A 194 16.01 14.48 -23.29
CA ARG A 194 16.56 13.82 -24.48
C ARG A 194 15.47 13.46 -25.47
N LEU A 195 14.30 13.05 -25.00
CA LEU A 195 13.15 12.80 -25.87
C LEU A 195 12.69 14.07 -26.59
N MET A 196 12.60 15.20 -25.88
CA MET A 196 12.30 16.50 -26.47
C MET A 196 13.29 16.85 -27.61
N HIS A 197 14.60 16.73 -27.36
CA HIS A 197 15.62 16.99 -28.38
C HIS A 197 15.61 15.97 -29.51
N HIS A 198 15.35 14.70 -29.22
CA HIS A 198 15.24 13.66 -30.24
C HIS A 198 14.15 13.99 -31.28
N TYR A 199 12.99 14.49 -30.84
CA TYR A 199 11.95 14.97 -31.75
C TYR A 199 12.40 16.20 -32.55
N LEU A 200 13.07 17.18 -31.92
CA LEU A 200 13.55 18.39 -32.58
C LEU A 200 14.62 18.11 -33.64
N ASP A 201 15.66 17.37 -33.25
CA ASP A 201 16.86 17.14 -34.06
C ASP A 201 16.61 16.22 -35.24
N ASN A 202 15.58 15.37 -35.14
CA ASN A 202 15.18 14.45 -36.19
C ASN A 202 13.96 14.92 -36.98
N TYR A 203 13.31 16.04 -36.63
CA TYR A 203 12.15 16.58 -37.35
C TYR A 203 12.36 16.73 -38.86
N LYS A 204 13.58 17.07 -39.29
CA LYS A 204 13.92 17.22 -40.72
C LYS A 204 14.53 15.96 -41.34
N LYS A 205 14.94 14.99 -40.53
CA LYS A 205 15.72 13.81 -40.93
C LYS A 205 14.86 12.56 -41.03
N ASP A 206 13.93 12.40 -40.09
CA ASP A 206 13.10 11.22 -39.94
C ASP A 206 11.64 11.51 -40.31
N ARG A 207 11.06 10.70 -41.21
CA ARG A 207 9.68 10.90 -41.68
C ARG A 207 8.63 10.53 -40.64
N ARG A 208 8.89 9.54 -39.78
CA ARG A 208 8.01 9.09 -38.70
C ARG A 208 7.86 10.23 -37.69
N ILE A 209 8.99 10.75 -37.19
CA ILE A 209 9.04 11.89 -36.27
C ILE A 209 8.39 13.13 -36.88
N ARG A 210 8.73 13.45 -38.14
CA ARG A 210 8.10 14.58 -38.83
C ARG A 210 6.59 14.46 -38.90
N LYS A 211 6.06 13.27 -39.17
CA LYS A 211 4.61 13.01 -39.22
C LYS A 211 3.99 13.29 -37.85
N ILE A 212 4.55 12.73 -36.78
CA ILE A 212 4.09 12.94 -35.40
C ILE A 212 4.07 14.44 -35.05
N VAL A 213 5.19 15.15 -35.23
CA VAL A 213 5.31 16.58 -34.89
C VAL A 213 4.38 17.47 -35.73
N ASP A 214 4.12 17.09 -36.98
CA ASP A 214 3.19 17.81 -37.84
C ASP A 214 1.72 17.60 -37.39
N SER A 215 1.35 16.40 -36.93
CA SER A 215 -0.03 16.01 -36.60
C SER A 215 -0.43 16.11 -35.13
N THR A 216 0.53 16.16 -34.20
CA THR A 216 0.31 16.01 -32.75
C THR A 216 0.95 17.19 -31.99
N GLU A 217 0.44 17.53 -30.80
CA GLU A 217 1.12 18.38 -29.83
C GLU A 217 1.86 17.51 -28.81
N LEU A 218 3.19 17.55 -28.83
CA LEU A 218 3.99 16.87 -27.81
C LEU A 218 4.32 17.89 -26.72
N TRP A 219 4.01 17.60 -25.48
CA TRP A 219 4.28 18.47 -24.34
C TRP A 219 5.25 17.80 -23.39
N PHE A 220 6.29 18.55 -22.98
CA PHE A 220 7.35 18.07 -22.11
C PHE A 220 7.35 18.87 -20.82
N VAL A 221 7.18 18.20 -19.69
CA VAL A 221 7.38 18.74 -18.33
C VAL A 221 8.58 18.01 -17.74
N LEU A 222 9.76 18.65 -17.75
CA LEU A 222 11.00 17.98 -17.34
C LEU A 222 11.07 17.72 -15.83
N SER A 223 10.42 18.57 -15.04
CA SER A 223 10.27 18.39 -13.60
C SER A 223 8.90 18.88 -13.17
N ALA A 224 8.10 17.96 -12.62
CA ALA A 224 6.81 18.22 -12.01
C ALA A 224 6.95 18.73 -10.56
N ASN A 225 8.07 18.42 -9.90
CA ASN A 225 8.47 18.91 -8.58
C ASN A 225 9.77 19.73 -8.62
N PRO A 226 9.81 20.92 -9.25
CA PRO A 226 11.04 21.71 -9.35
C PRO A 226 11.68 22.10 -8.02
N ASP A 227 10.87 22.33 -6.98
CA ASP A 227 11.37 22.70 -5.65
C ASP A 227 12.13 21.52 -5.03
N GLY A 228 11.49 20.34 -4.96
CA GLY A 228 12.13 19.14 -4.45
C GLY A 228 13.35 18.74 -5.28
N TYR A 229 13.28 18.86 -6.62
CA TYR A 229 14.43 18.54 -7.47
C TYR A 229 15.63 19.43 -7.17
N ASP A 230 15.46 20.76 -7.12
CA ASP A 230 16.55 21.66 -6.77
C ASP A 230 17.11 21.35 -5.37
N TYR A 231 16.26 20.99 -4.41
CA TYR A 231 16.67 20.60 -3.05
C TYR A 231 17.65 19.41 -3.04
N THR A 232 17.45 18.42 -3.92
CA THR A 232 18.36 17.28 -4.04
C THR A 232 19.77 17.64 -4.53
N PHE A 233 20.00 18.85 -5.07
CA PHE A 233 21.32 19.36 -5.47
C PHE A 233 21.93 20.33 -4.43
N GLU A 234 21.21 20.68 -3.36
CA GLU A 234 21.71 21.65 -2.37
C GLU A 234 22.82 21.04 -1.49
N SER A 235 22.74 19.74 -1.20
CA SER A 235 23.74 18.94 -0.50
C SER A 235 23.56 17.45 -0.82
N ASP A 236 24.60 16.66 -0.59
CA ASP A 236 24.55 15.19 -0.76
C ASP A 236 23.49 14.56 0.17
N ASP A 237 23.34 15.09 1.39
CA ASP A 237 22.35 14.68 2.39
C ASP A 237 20.88 14.78 1.89
N ASN A 238 20.62 15.66 0.91
CA ASN A 238 19.29 15.87 0.37
C ASN A 238 19.03 15.04 -0.90
N ARG A 239 20.05 14.32 -1.43
CA ARG A 239 19.98 13.65 -2.73
C ARG A 239 18.81 12.68 -2.86
N LEU A 240 18.37 12.10 -1.74
CA LEU A 240 17.33 11.07 -1.68
C LEU A 240 15.94 11.62 -1.28
N TRP A 241 15.79 12.93 -1.18
CA TRP A 241 14.50 13.56 -0.93
C TRP A 241 13.49 13.22 -2.03
N ARG A 242 12.29 12.75 -1.66
CA ARG A 242 11.23 12.35 -2.59
C ARG A 242 10.15 13.43 -2.79
N LYS A 243 9.59 13.91 -1.67
CA LYS A 243 8.34 14.71 -1.62
C LYS A 243 8.50 16.14 -2.18
N ASN A 244 7.44 16.93 -2.20
CA ASN A 244 7.58 18.39 -2.38
C ASN A 244 8.17 19.05 -1.11
N LEU A 245 8.28 20.37 -1.05
CA LEU A 245 8.86 21.10 0.11
C LEU A 245 7.81 21.84 0.94
N ARG A 246 6.61 21.27 1.09
CA ARG A 246 5.59 21.84 1.98
C ARG A 246 6.05 21.71 3.44
N ASP A 247 6.27 22.84 4.09
CA ASP A 247 6.41 22.92 5.55
C ASP A 247 5.04 22.59 6.19
N VAL A 248 4.87 21.36 6.67
CA VAL A 248 3.60 20.84 7.20
C VAL A 248 3.41 21.31 8.64
N ASN A 249 4.50 21.37 9.42
CA ASN A 249 4.45 21.71 10.84
C ASN A 249 4.54 23.24 11.10
N GLY A 250 4.98 24.02 10.11
CA GLY A 250 5.08 25.47 10.14
C GLY A 250 6.31 26.02 10.88
N ASP A 251 7.35 25.21 11.08
CA ASP A 251 8.55 25.59 11.83
C ASP A 251 9.62 26.29 10.99
N GLY A 252 9.47 26.29 9.66
CA GLY A 252 10.37 26.93 8.70
C GLY A 252 11.59 26.11 8.29
N THR A 253 11.69 24.86 8.72
CA THR A 253 12.71 23.87 8.35
C THR A 253 12.06 22.76 7.53
N ILE A 254 12.78 22.14 6.61
CA ILE A 254 12.28 20.96 5.88
C ILE A 254 12.93 19.72 6.49
N SER A 255 12.11 18.79 6.97
CA SER A 255 12.52 17.54 7.64
C SER A 255 11.55 16.40 7.30
N THR A 256 11.75 15.19 7.87
CA THR A 256 10.93 13.98 7.60
C THR A 256 9.41 14.21 7.70
N GLY A 257 8.97 15.09 8.61
CA GLY A 257 7.56 15.44 8.82
C GLY A 257 6.98 16.42 7.79
N ASP A 258 7.79 16.87 6.82
CA ASP A 258 7.45 17.85 5.81
C ASP A 258 7.38 17.23 4.41
N GLY A 259 6.82 17.99 3.49
CA GLY A 259 6.56 17.56 2.13
C GLY A 259 5.32 16.67 2.02
N VAL A 260 4.74 16.68 0.82
CA VAL A 260 3.62 15.83 0.42
C VAL A 260 4.07 15.02 -0.80
N ASP A 261 3.71 13.74 -0.83
CA ASP A 261 3.89 12.92 -2.03
C ASP A 261 2.91 13.39 -3.11
N LEU A 262 3.43 14.01 -4.17
CA LEU A 262 2.62 14.52 -5.27
C LEU A 262 1.89 13.40 -6.02
N ASN A 263 2.41 12.16 -5.98
CA ASN A 263 1.80 10.99 -6.60
C ASN A 263 0.89 10.21 -5.63
N ARG A 264 0.50 10.81 -4.49
CA ARG A 264 -0.62 10.39 -3.61
C ARG A 264 -1.64 11.49 -3.37
N ASN A 265 -1.46 12.65 -4.02
CA ASN A 265 -2.22 13.86 -3.75
C ASN A 265 -3.32 14.16 -4.79
N PHE A 266 -3.49 13.34 -5.84
CA PHE A 266 -4.58 13.52 -6.80
C PHE A 266 -5.92 13.05 -6.24
N ALA A 267 -7.03 13.48 -6.84
CA ALA A 267 -8.37 13.31 -6.25
C ALA A 267 -8.99 11.94 -6.49
N TYR A 268 -8.60 11.24 -7.56
CA TYR A 268 -9.12 9.91 -7.85
C TYR A 268 -8.68 8.93 -6.76
N LYS A 269 -9.65 8.32 -6.08
CA LYS A 269 -9.44 7.36 -4.99
C LYS A 269 -8.54 7.88 -3.85
N TRP A 270 -8.40 9.20 -3.70
CA TRP A 270 -7.59 9.77 -2.62
C TRP A 270 -8.06 9.28 -1.25
N GLY A 271 -7.16 8.65 -0.50
CA GLY A 271 -7.50 8.08 0.81
C GLY A 271 -8.69 7.13 0.74
N TYR A 272 -8.71 6.25 -0.27
CA TYR A 272 -9.71 5.18 -0.39
C TYR A 272 -9.68 4.26 0.83
N ASP A 273 -8.47 4.00 1.32
CA ASP A 273 -8.06 3.28 2.54
C ASP A 273 -6.80 3.97 3.11
N ASP A 274 -6.21 3.39 4.16
CA ASP A 274 -4.93 3.82 4.74
C ASP A 274 -3.73 2.93 4.36
N GLU A 275 -3.88 2.09 3.32
CA GLU A 275 -2.84 1.20 2.79
C GLU A 275 -2.12 1.81 1.58
N GLY A 276 -2.87 2.35 0.60
CA GLY A 276 -2.29 2.84 -0.67
C GLY A 276 -1.60 4.20 -0.59
N SER A 277 -1.70 4.87 0.55
CA SER A 277 -0.98 6.10 0.90
C SER A 277 -1.08 6.31 2.41
N SER A 278 -0.38 7.29 2.99
CA SER A 278 -0.44 7.52 4.44
C SER A 278 -1.12 8.83 4.81
N PRO A 279 -1.98 8.87 5.86
CA PRO A 279 -2.43 10.12 6.48
C PRO A 279 -1.37 10.76 7.39
N ASN A 280 -0.25 10.08 7.67
CA ASN A 280 0.82 10.55 8.56
C ASN A 280 1.85 11.42 7.79
N PRO A 281 2.08 12.69 8.18
CA PRO A 281 3.06 13.58 7.55
C PRO A 281 4.50 13.06 7.50
N THR A 282 4.89 12.16 8.40
CA THR A 282 6.26 11.60 8.44
C THR A 282 6.50 10.51 7.41
N SER A 283 5.45 10.03 6.73
CA SER A 283 5.56 9.01 5.69
C SER A 283 6.07 9.61 4.36
N GLU A 284 6.88 8.86 3.61
CA GLU A 284 7.24 9.25 2.23
C GLU A 284 6.04 9.21 1.29
N THR A 285 4.97 8.49 1.66
CA THR A 285 3.71 8.41 0.91
C THR A 285 2.61 9.28 1.53
N TYR A 286 2.97 10.31 2.31
CA TYR A 286 2.00 11.24 2.89
C TYR A 286 1.12 11.88 1.81
N ARG A 287 -0.18 11.59 1.85
CA ARG A 287 -1.17 11.98 0.83
C ARG A 287 -1.57 13.45 0.85
N GLY A 288 -1.12 14.21 1.86
CA GLY A 288 -1.50 15.60 2.08
C GLY A 288 -2.78 15.75 2.91
N ALA A 289 -3.19 16.99 3.17
CA ALA A 289 -4.33 17.30 4.05
C ALA A 289 -5.71 17.15 3.37
N SER A 290 -5.75 17.07 2.04
CA SER A 290 -6.97 16.94 1.23
C SER A 290 -6.58 16.58 -0.21
N PRO A 291 -7.50 16.02 -1.02
CA PRO A 291 -7.21 15.75 -2.42
C PRO A 291 -6.86 17.04 -3.17
N GLY A 292 -5.72 17.02 -3.83
CA GLY A 292 -5.13 18.14 -4.53
C GLY A 292 -4.83 19.29 -3.58
N SER A 293 -4.25 19.04 -2.40
CA SER A 293 -3.80 20.11 -1.49
C SER A 293 -2.67 20.93 -2.11
N GLU A 294 -1.79 20.30 -2.88
CA GLU A 294 -0.54 20.90 -3.35
C GLU A 294 -0.72 21.74 -4.61
N PRO A 295 0.00 22.88 -4.71
CA PRO A 295 -0.08 23.73 -5.89
C PRO A 295 0.50 23.06 -7.15
N GLU A 296 1.49 22.17 -7.01
CA GLU A 296 2.04 21.36 -8.10
C GLU A 296 0.98 20.42 -8.68
N THR A 297 0.30 19.65 -7.82
CA THR A 297 -0.80 18.74 -8.21
C THR A 297 -1.94 19.49 -8.90
N LYS A 298 -2.35 20.64 -8.34
CA LYS A 298 -3.37 21.52 -8.97
C LYS A 298 -2.93 22.02 -10.34
N ALA A 299 -1.65 22.36 -10.49
CA ALA A 299 -1.11 22.85 -11.76
C ALA A 299 -1.12 21.75 -12.83
N LEU A 300 -0.74 20.53 -12.47
CA LEU A 300 -0.77 19.36 -13.36
C LEU A 300 -2.20 19.02 -13.78
N ASP A 301 -3.13 18.92 -12.83
CA ASP A 301 -4.55 18.64 -13.12
C ASP A 301 -5.16 19.72 -14.04
N ALA A 302 -4.97 21.00 -13.70
CA ALA A 302 -5.46 22.10 -14.52
C ALA A 302 -4.83 22.11 -15.92
N PHE A 303 -3.55 21.73 -16.03
CA PHE A 303 -2.86 21.62 -17.29
C PHE A 303 -3.42 20.48 -18.15
N GLN A 304 -3.61 19.30 -17.56
CA GLN A 304 -4.19 18.14 -18.24
C GLN A 304 -5.58 18.48 -18.80
N LYS A 305 -6.46 19.05 -17.97
CA LYS A 305 -7.80 19.52 -18.36
C LYS A 305 -7.77 20.59 -19.45
N ARG A 306 -6.85 21.55 -19.37
CA ARG A 306 -6.74 22.66 -20.32
C ARG A 306 -6.35 22.19 -21.72
N ILE A 307 -5.43 21.24 -21.81
CA ILE A 307 -4.92 20.74 -23.09
C ILE A 307 -5.85 19.67 -23.66
N GLY A 308 -6.44 18.81 -22.82
CA GLY A 308 -7.20 17.65 -23.26
C GLY A 308 -6.29 16.60 -23.89
N PHE A 309 -5.27 16.17 -23.14
CA PHE A 309 -4.34 15.14 -23.59
C PHE A 309 -5.05 13.83 -23.88
N THR A 310 -4.54 13.11 -24.87
CA THR A 310 -5.09 11.82 -25.29
C THR A 310 -4.34 10.66 -24.63
N TYR A 311 -3.02 10.83 -24.53
CA TYR A 311 -2.10 9.90 -23.87
C TYR A 311 -1.03 10.66 -23.10
N GLY A 312 -0.39 9.99 -22.14
CA GLY A 312 0.89 10.45 -21.61
C GLY A 312 1.75 9.35 -21.03
N ILE A 313 2.96 9.75 -20.69
CA ILE A 313 3.94 8.95 -19.97
C ILE A 313 4.42 9.79 -18.79
N ASN A 314 4.34 9.21 -17.61
CA ASN A 314 4.88 9.75 -16.38
C ASN A 314 6.12 8.92 -16.00
N TYR A 315 7.31 9.42 -16.31
CA TYR A 315 8.54 8.70 -16.04
C TYR A 315 8.89 8.79 -14.55
N HIS A 316 8.99 7.62 -13.94
CA HIS A 316 9.50 7.41 -12.59
C HIS A 316 10.78 6.56 -12.63
N SER A 317 11.45 6.42 -11.50
CA SER A 317 12.54 5.45 -11.35
C SER A 317 12.57 5.01 -9.89
N ALA A 318 12.90 3.77 -9.56
CA ALA A 318 13.51 2.75 -10.40
C ALA A 318 12.95 1.37 -10.06
N ALA A 319 12.77 0.54 -11.09
CA ALA A 319 12.26 -0.84 -10.94
C ALA A 319 12.42 -1.70 -12.19
N GLU A 320 12.57 -1.08 -13.36
CA GLU A 320 12.37 -1.74 -14.67
C GLU A 320 10.95 -2.27 -14.83
N LEU A 321 9.95 -1.44 -14.50
CA LEU A 321 8.53 -1.76 -14.67
C LEU A 321 7.87 -0.84 -15.69
N LEU A 322 6.84 -1.34 -16.35
CA LEU A 322 5.98 -0.55 -17.23
C LEU A 322 4.53 -0.65 -16.77
N LEU A 323 4.17 0.26 -15.87
CA LEU A 323 2.91 0.23 -15.15
C LEU A 323 1.79 0.96 -15.91
N TYR A 324 0.56 0.50 -15.68
CA TYR A 324 -0.68 1.12 -16.11
C TYR A 324 -1.81 0.80 -15.13
N GLY A 325 -2.90 1.57 -15.16
CA GLY A 325 -3.98 1.46 -14.17
C GLY A 325 -4.64 0.06 -14.09
N VAL A 326 -5.28 -0.28 -12.97
CA VAL A 326 -5.53 0.58 -11.78
C VAL A 326 -4.45 0.45 -10.70
N GLY A 327 -4.30 1.48 -9.86
CA GLY A 327 -3.41 1.45 -8.69
C GLY A 327 -4.09 1.01 -7.39
N TRP A 328 -5.39 1.27 -7.21
CA TRP A 328 -6.04 1.20 -5.89
C TRP A 328 -6.61 -0.16 -5.48
N GLN A 329 -6.54 -1.19 -6.34
CA GLN A 329 -7.03 -2.53 -6.02
C GLN A 329 -6.35 -3.60 -6.89
N VAL A 330 -5.86 -4.66 -6.26
CA VAL A 330 -5.19 -5.78 -6.94
C VAL A 330 -6.15 -6.66 -7.75
N ALA A 331 -5.62 -7.36 -8.76
CA ALA A 331 -6.34 -8.27 -9.63
C ALA A 331 -7.57 -7.66 -10.35
N THR A 332 -7.69 -6.33 -10.44
CA THR A 332 -8.85 -5.65 -11.03
C THR A 332 -8.55 -5.19 -12.45
N ASN A 333 -8.92 -6.02 -13.44
CA ASN A 333 -8.76 -5.67 -14.85
C ASN A 333 -9.74 -4.57 -15.27
N THR A 334 -9.32 -3.73 -16.24
CA THR A 334 -10.16 -2.72 -16.87
C THR A 334 -10.44 -3.04 -18.34
N PRO A 335 -11.54 -2.53 -18.94
CA PRO A 335 -11.75 -2.64 -20.39
C PRO A 335 -10.56 -2.14 -21.23
N ASP A 336 -9.88 -1.07 -20.80
CA ASP A 336 -8.75 -0.52 -21.53
C ASP A 336 -7.44 -1.31 -21.37
N ASP A 337 -7.40 -2.36 -20.54
CA ASP A 337 -6.25 -3.27 -20.48
C ASP A 337 -5.92 -3.86 -21.85
N VAL A 338 -6.93 -4.02 -22.73
CA VAL A 338 -6.74 -4.46 -24.12
C VAL A 338 -5.83 -3.50 -24.89
N LEU A 339 -5.97 -2.19 -24.64
CA LEU A 339 -5.12 -1.15 -25.19
C LEU A 339 -3.77 -1.09 -24.47
N TYR A 340 -3.78 -1.08 -23.14
CA TYR A 340 -2.56 -0.96 -22.33
C TYR A 340 -1.59 -2.10 -22.63
N LYS A 341 -2.05 -3.35 -22.63
CA LYS A 341 -1.24 -4.54 -22.98
C LYS A 341 -0.73 -4.50 -24.43
N ALA A 342 -1.50 -3.95 -25.36
CA ALA A 342 -1.03 -3.80 -26.75
C ALA A 342 0.12 -2.78 -26.89
N LEU A 343 0.11 -1.70 -26.10
CA LEU A 343 1.17 -0.68 -26.13
C LEU A 343 2.37 -1.02 -25.26
N ALA A 344 2.14 -1.55 -24.06
CA ALA A 344 3.17 -1.87 -23.08
C ALA A 344 3.86 -3.21 -23.35
N GLY A 345 3.19 -4.13 -24.05
CA GLY A 345 3.70 -5.48 -24.25
C GLY A 345 3.17 -6.48 -23.23
N THR A 346 3.79 -7.65 -23.23
CA THR A 346 3.58 -8.71 -22.23
C THR A 346 4.85 -8.91 -21.42
N PRO A 347 4.82 -9.59 -20.26
CA PRO A 347 6.04 -9.96 -19.52
C PRO A 347 7.15 -10.56 -20.39
N ASP A 348 6.80 -11.43 -21.34
CA ASP A 348 7.77 -12.06 -22.26
C ASP A 348 8.19 -11.19 -23.47
N ASN A 349 7.50 -10.09 -23.73
CA ASN A 349 7.67 -9.25 -24.92
C ASN A 349 7.30 -7.79 -24.62
N SER A 350 8.06 -7.17 -23.73
CA SER A 350 7.87 -5.80 -23.27
C SER A 350 8.20 -4.77 -24.34
N ALA A 351 7.46 -3.66 -24.36
CA ALA A 351 7.69 -2.54 -25.27
C ALA A 351 8.95 -1.74 -24.93
N ILE A 352 9.46 -1.89 -23.69
CA ILE A 352 10.75 -1.39 -23.26
C ILE A 352 11.59 -2.62 -22.87
N PRO A 353 12.66 -2.94 -23.63
CA PRO A 353 13.49 -4.10 -23.33
C PRO A 353 14.05 -4.05 -21.91
N GLY A 354 13.91 -5.16 -21.17
CA GLY A 354 14.34 -5.28 -19.77
C GLY A 354 13.23 -4.99 -18.76
N TYR A 355 12.16 -4.29 -19.16
CA TYR A 355 11.10 -3.91 -18.23
C TYR A 355 9.96 -4.93 -18.19
N HIS A 356 9.29 -5.07 -17.04
CA HIS A 356 8.10 -5.91 -16.88
C HIS A 356 6.80 -5.09 -16.93
N PRO A 357 5.91 -5.30 -17.93
CA PRO A 357 4.61 -4.63 -17.99
C PRO A 357 3.58 -5.28 -17.06
N GLN A 358 2.94 -4.49 -16.20
CA GLN A 358 1.88 -4.97 -15.31
C GLN A 358 0.89 -3.87 -14.90
N VAL A 359 -0.20 -4.28 -14.27
CA VAL A 359 -1.14 -3.37 -13.60
C VAL A 359 -0.45 -2.78 -12.36
N SER A 360 -0.60 -1.48 -12.12
CA SER A 360 0.10 -0.76 -11.05
C SER A 360 -0.13 -1.38 -9.67
N SER A 361 -1.37 -1.81 -9.36
CA SER A 361 -1.68 -2.41 -8.05
C SER A 361 -0.98 -3.74 -7.79
N GLU A 362 -0.59 -4.48 -8.83
CA GLU A 362 0.15 -5.75 -8.67
C GLU A 362 1.55 -5.52 -8.09
N LEU A 363 2.06 -4.29 -8.20
CA LEU A 363 3.25 -3.87 -7.49
C LEU A 363 2.96 -3.73 -5.98
N TYR A 364 1.99 -2.87 -5.69
CA TYR A 364 1.32 -2.67 -4.40
C TYR A 364 0.15 -1.70 -4.62
N THR A 365 -0.82 -1.70 -3.72
CA THR A 365 -1.95 -0.77 -3.76
C THR A 365 -1.46 0.67 -3.63
N THR A 366 -1.94 1.56 -4.50
CA THR A 366 -1.71 3.01 -4.46
C THR A 366 -3.02 3.76 -4.59
N ASN A 367 -3.17 4.88 -3.89
CA ASN A 367 -4.35 5.71 -4.03
C ASN A 367 -4.02 7.22 -4.07
N GLY A 368 -4.75 7.99 -4.89
CA GLY A 368 -4.43 9.40 -5.14
C GLY A 368 -3.29 9.65 -6.13
N GLU A 369 -3.03 8.70 -7.04
CA GLU A 369 -1.95 8.70 -8.01
C GLU A 369 -2.29 9.44 -9.33
N ALA A 370 -1.25 9.87 -10.05
CA ALA A 370 -1.38 10.68 -11.25
C ALA A 370 -2.03 9.94 -12.42
N ASP A 371 -1.71 8.65 -12.61
CA ASP A 371 -2.17 7.84 -13.75
C ASP A 371 -3.66 7.55 -13.66
N GLY A 372 -4.13 7.07 -12.50
CA GLY A 372 -5.55 6.83 -12.24
C GLY A 372 -6.37 8.12 -12.36
N HIS A 373 -5.86 9.25 -11.88
CA HIS A 373 -6.52 10.54 -12.05
C HIS A 373 -6.52 11.02 -13.51
N ALA A 374 -5.41 10.87 -14.24
CA ALA A 374 -5.32 11.22 -15.65
C ALA A 374 -6.37 10.46 -16.48
N ALA A 375 -6.50 9.15 -16.25
CA ALA A 375 -7.47 8.32 -16.93
C ALA A 375 -8.91 8.68 -16.52
N ASN A 376 -9.25 8.53 -15.24
CA ASN A 376 -10.63 8.53 -14.78
C ASN A 376 -11.25 9.91 -14.62
N VAL A 377 -10.44 10.95 -14.39
CA VAL A 377 -10.93 12.32 -14.23
C VAL A 377 -10.71 13.14 -15.49
N ASN A 378 -9.56 12.95 -16.16
CA ASN A 378 -9.13 13.81 -17.26
C ASN A 378 -9.29 13.18 -18.65
N GLY A 379 -9.65 11.90 -18.75
CA GLY A 379 -9.89 11.23 -20.02
C GLY A 379 -8.61 10.91 -20.80
N MET A 380 -7.49 10.73 -20.10
CA MET A 380 -6.14 10.62 -20.65
C MET A 380 -5.50 9.29 -20.23
N ALA A 381 -5.29 8.38 -21.17
CA ALA A 381 -4.57 7.13 -20.88
C ALA A 381 -3.11 7.44 -20.53
N MET A 382 -2.59 6.90 -19.44
CA MET A 382 -1.24 7.19 -18.96
C MET A 382 -0.52 5.90 -18.59
N PHE A 383 0.79 5.92 -18.73
CA PHE A 383 1.70 4.84 -18.33
C PHE A 383 2.77 5.40 -17.40
N THR A 384 3.24 4.57 -16.49
CA THR A 384 4.37 4.86 -15.61
C THR A 384 5.50 3.85 -15.85
N PRO A 385 6.50 4.20 -16.67
CA PRO A 385 7.77 3.48 -16.69
C PRO A 385 8.55 3.81 -15.42
N GLU A 386 8.84 2.78 -14.64
CA GLU A 386 9.81 2.82 -13.55
C GLU A 386 11.17 2.44 -14.11
N MET A 387 12.05 3.42 -14.30
CA MET A 387 13.28 3.25 -15.08
C MET A 387 14.31 2.30 -14.42
N SER A 388 15.41 1.97 -15.12
CA SER A 388 16.45 1.09 -14.56
C SER A 388 17.04 1.63 -13.26
N THR A 389 17.37 0.72 -12.36
CA THR A 389 18.10 1.03 -11.12
C THR A 389 19.56 1.34 -11.43
N CYS A 390 20.28 1.95 -10.50
CA CYS A 390 21.72 2.17 -10.67
C CYS A 390 22.48 0.88 -10.98
N GLN A 391 22.15 -0.19 -10.25
CA GLN A 391 22.81 -1.48 -10.35
C GLN A 391 22.57 -2.08 -11.73
N THR A 392 21.32 -2.15 -12.18
CA THR A 392 21.01 -2.75 -13.47
C THR A 392 21.52 -1.90 -14.64
N ALA A 393 21.55 -0.58 -14.51
CA ALA A 393 22.19 0.30 -15.49
C ALA A 393 23.71 0.07 -15.58
N SER A 394 24.39 -0.03 -14.43
CA SER A 394 25.85 -0.25 -14.39
C SER A 394 26.25 -1.62 -14.93
N ASP A 395 25.42 -2.65 -14.70
CA ASP A 395 25.69 -4.02 -15.16
C ASP A 395 25.50 -4.22 -16.67
N VAL A 396 24.91 -3.26 -17.39
CA VAL A 396 24.79 -3.32 -18.86
C VAL A 396 26.17 -3.32 -19.53
N GLU A 397 27.12 -2.56 -18.98
CA GLU A 397 28.47 -2.42 -19.52
C GLU A 397 29.51 -2.73 -18.42
N PRO A 398 29.79 -4.02 -18.13
CA PRO A 398 30.63 -4.42 -16.97
C PRO A 398 32.08 -3.93 -16.99
N ASP A 399 32.57 -3.47 -18.15
CA ASP A 399 33.92 -2.93 -18.35
C ASP A 399 33.96 -1.38 -18.28
N ASP A 400 32.84 -0.73 -17.94
CA ASP A 400 32.73 0.72 -17.75
C ASP A 400 33.43 1.21 -16.46
N GLU A 401 33.62 2.53 -16.33
CA GLU A 401 34.21 3.11 -15.10
C GLU A 401 33.22 3.05 -13.92
N TRP A 402 31.91 3.02 -14.20
CA TRP A 402 30.86 2.79 -13.22
C TRP A 402 30.68 1.30 -12.90
N ASN A 403 30.50 0.99 -11.61
CA ASN A 403 30.33 -0.38 -11.14
C ASN A 403 29.07 -0.49 -10.27
N ALA A 404 28.27 -1.55 -10.47
CA ALA A 404 27.06 -1.77 -9.67
C ALA A 404 27.32 -1.85 -8.15
N ARG A 405 28.53 -2.24 -7.73
CA ARG A 405 28.94 -2.24 -6.31
C ARG A 405 29.17 -0.85 -5.74
N ASP A 406 29.40 0.14 -6.60
CA ASP A 406 29.60 1.53 -6.26
C ASP A 406 28.28 2.35 -6.37
N CYS A 407 27.14 1.69 -6.57
CA CYS A 407 25.81 2.31 -6.48
C CYS A 407 25.39 2.52 -5.02
N GLN A 408 25.19 3.76 -4.59
CA GLN A 408 24.67 4.08 -3.26
C GLN A 408 23.17 3.77 -3.12
N SER A 409 22.39 3.90 -4.18
CA SER A 409 20.98 3.49 -4.21
C SER A 409 20.53 3.16 -5.64
N GLY A 410 19.45 2.39 -5.78
CA GLY A 410 18.71 2.21 -7.02
C GLY A 410 18.29 3.52 -7.69
N PHE A 411 18.00 4.60 -6.94
CA PHE A 411 17.68 5.92 -7.50
C PHE A 411 18.93 6.76 -7.85
N ASN A 412 20.13 6.30 -7.51
CA ASN A 412 21.40 6.95 -7.86
C ASN A 412 21.90 6.49 -9.24
N PHE A 413 21.07 6.64 -10.28
CA PHE A 413 21.45 6.28 -11.64
C PHE A 413 22.84 6.88 -12.00
N PRO A 414 23.77 6.12 -12.62
CA PRO A 414 25.11 6.60 -12.97
C PRO A 414 25.10 7.90 -13.76
N ASP A 415 25.87 8.89 -13.33
CA ASP A 415 26.07 10.15 -14.07
C ASP A 415 27.06 9.92 -15.23
N ASP A 416 26.68 9.06 -16.15
CA ASP A 416 27.47 8.61 -17.29
C ASP A 416 26.70 8.84 -18.59
N GLU A 417 27.29 9.59 -19.53
CA GLU A 417 26.62 9.95 -20.77
C GLU A 417 26.22 8.72 -21.62
N LYS A 418 27.03 7.66 -21.61
CA LYS A 418 26.79 6.45 -22.40
C LYS A 418 25.64 5.65 -21.78
N LEU A 419 25.66 5.38 -20.47
CA LEU A 419 24.61 4.63 -19.77
C LEU A 419 23.26 5.36 -19.83
N ILE A 420 23.25 6.67 -19.60
CA ILE A 420 22.04 7.50 -19.74
C ILE A 420 21.51 7.45 -21.17
N GLN A 421 22.39 7.48 -22.17
CA GLN A 421 22.00 7.43 -23.58
C GLN A 421 21.47 6.05 -24.01
N GLU A 422 22.01 4.97 -23.44
CA GLU A 422 21.50 3.60 -23.65
C GLU A 422 20.11 3.42 -23.04
N GLU A 423 19.93 3.89 -21.80
CA GLU A 423 18.63 3.85 -21.11
C GLU A 423 17.56 4.66 -21.84
N PHE A 424 17.93 5.85 -22.30
CA PHE A 424 17.09 6.65 -23.17
C PHE A 424 16.73 5.90 -24.46
N ALA A 425 17.69 5.21 -25.10
CA ALA A 425 17.46 4.51 -26.36
C ALA A 425 16.47 3.35 -26.25
N LYS A 426 16.48 2.60 -25.13
CA LYS A 426 15.52 1.51 -24.85
C LYS A 426 14.06 2.03 -24.85
N ASN A 427 13.85 3.26 -24.38
CA ASN A 427 12.54 3.87 -24.20
C ASN A 427 11.96 4.52 -25.49
N ILE A 428 12.79 4.84 -26.49
CA ILE A 428 12.35 5.55 -27.71
C ILE A 428 11.21 4.83 -28.45
N PRO A 429 11.27 3.51 -28.72
CA PRO A 429 10.22 2.83 -29.47
C PRO A 429 8.84 2.97 -28.80
N PHE A 430 8.76 2.76 -27.49
CA PHE A 430 7.55 2.92 -26.70
C PHE A 430 7.04 4.37 -26.70
N ALA A 431 7.92 5.35 -26.45
CA ALA A 431 7.54 6.76 -26.46
C ALA A 431 6.94 7.21 -27.80
N LEU A 432 7.51 6.75 -28.93
CA LEU A 432 6.99 7.02 -30.26
C LEU A 432 5.66 6.30 -30.52
N SER A 433 5.50 5.07 -30.05
CA SER A 433 4.25 4.28 -30.12
C SER A 433 3.09 5.00 -29.45
N VAL A 434 3.31 5.57 -28.25
CA VAL A 434 2.32 6.40 -27.55
C VAL A 434 1.97 7.67 -28.36
N ALA A 435 2.97 8.37 -28.92
CA ALA A 435 2.75 9.56 -29.75
C ALA A 435 1.94 9.30 -31.02
N GLU A 436 2.20 8.17 -31.67
CA GLU A 436 1.50 7.74 -32.88
C GLU A 436 0.06 7.35 -32.58
N THR A 437 -0.15 6.67 -31.46
CA THR A 437 -1.47 6.23 -31.00
C THR A 437 -2.39 7.41 -30.72
N ALA A 438 -1.88 8.54 -30.20
CA ALA A 438 -2.71 9.71 -29.93
C ALA A 438 -3.52 10.22 -31.15
N ALA A 439 -3.04 10.01 -32.38
CA ALA A 439 -3.80 10.38 -33.58
C ALA A 439 -5.04 9.51 -33.83
N HIS A 440 -5.02 8.26 -33.36
CA HIS A 440 -6.10 7.28 -33.46
C HIS A 440 -6.18 6.53 -32.13
N PRO A 441 -6.73 7.16 -31.08
CA PRO A 441 -6.45 6.76 -29.72
C PRO A 441 -7.11 5.46 -29.29
N ASP A 442 -8.04 4.95 -30.08
CA ASP A 442 -8.54 3.60 -29.90
C ASP A 442 -7.64 2.56 -30.58
N ARG A 443 -6.83 2.90 -31.58
CA ARG A 443 -6.05 1.95 -32.40
C ARG A 443 -4.54 2.09 -32.10
N PRO A 444 -4.02 1.33 -31.11
CA PRO A 444 -2.63 1.44 -30.71
C PRO A 444 -1.65 1.13 -31.84
N SER A 445 -0.57 1.90 -31.89
CA SER A 445 0.62 1.64 -32.71
C SER A 445 1.65 0.97 -31.81
N SER A 446 1.72 -0.37 -31.81
CA SER A 446 2.62 -1.12 -30.92
C SER A 446 4.04 -1.26 -31.49
N SER A 447 5.06 -0.99 -30.67
CA SER A 447 6.47 -1.22 -31.05
C SER A 447 6.84 -2.71 -31.05
N VAL A 448 6.05 -3.54 -30.36
CA VAL A 448 6.24 -5.00 -30.26
C VAL A 448 5.28 -5.80 -31.13
N GLY A 449 4.50 -5.12 -31.97
CA GLY A 449 3.62 -5.73 -32.96
C GLY A 449 2.35 -6.36 -32.38
N LEU A 450 1.96 -6.00 -31.15
CA LEU A 450 0.70 -6.43 -30.57
C LEU A 450 -0.46 -5.54 -31.06
N ASP A 451 -1.59 -6.18 -31.37
CA ASP A 451 -2.82 -5.50 -31.77
C ASP A 451 -3.83 -5.54 -30.62
N ALA A 452 -4.52 -4.42 -30.39
CA ALA A 452 -5.71 -4.42 -29.53
C ALA A 452 -6.90 -4.97 -30.32
N ALA A 453 -7.45 -6.13 -29.91
CA ALA A 453 -8.61 -6.73 -30.54
C ALA A 453 -9.83 -5.80 -30.49
N ASP A 454 -10.76 -5.89 -31.44
CA ASP A 454 -12.01 -5.11 -31.38
C ASP A 454 -13.00 -5.65 -30.34
N PHE A 455 -12.92 -6.96 -30.08
CA PHE A 455 -13.77 -7.72 -29.16
C PHE A 455 -12.91 -8.69 -28.37
N THR A 456 -13.06 -8.69 -27.04
CA THR A 456 -12.43 -9.63 -26.12
C THR A 456 -13.53 -10.30 -25.29
N PRO A 457 -14.04 -11.48 -25.71
CA PRO A 457 -15.07 -12.21 -24.96
C PRO A 457 -14.57 -12.65 -23.58
N ALA A 458 -15.47 -12.77 -22.61
CA ALA A 458 -15.22 -13.48 -21.35
C ALA A 458 -15.82 -14.90 -21.43
N PRO A 459 -15.04 -15.92 -21.84
CA PRO A 459 -15.57 -17.24 -22.08
C PRO A 459 -15.74 -18.04 -20.79
N PHE A 460 -16.82 -18.82 -20.72
CA PHE A 460 -17.02 -19.88 -19.73
C PHE A 460 -17.49 -21.15 -20.44
N THR A 461 -17.39 -22.30 -19.76
CA THR A 461 -17.72 -23.61 -20.34
C THR A 461 -19.07 -24.18 -19.89
N THR A 462 -19.60 -23.67 -18.78
CA THR A 462 -20.85 -24.16 -18.16
C THR A 462 -21.79 -23.00 -17.89
N SER A 463 -23.04 -23.15 -18.32
CA SER A 463 -24.15 -22.27 -17.98
C SER A 463 -25.18 -23.04 -17.17
N TYR A 464 -25.60 -22.53 -16.02
CA TYR A 464 -26.83 -23.01 -15.39
C TYR A 464 -28.03 -22.31 -16.00
N ALA A 465 -28.87 -23.02 -16.75
CA ALA A 465 -30.13 -22.43 -17.20
C ALA A 465 -31.32 -23.29 -16.77
N ARG A 466 -32.39 -22.62 -16.34
CA ARG A 466 -33.70 -23.24 -16.10
C ARG A 466 -34.75 -22.59 -17.02
N GLY A 467 -34.46 -22.53 -18.31
CA GLY A 467 -35.20 -21.69 -19.26
C GLY A 467 -35.02 -20.18 -19.02
N ALA A 468 -34.05 -19.81 -18.17
CA ALA A 468 -33.62 -18.44 -17.95
C ALA A 468 -32.61 -18.05 -19.03
N ASP A 469 -32.61 -16.78 -19.38
CA ASP A 469 -31.61 -16.20 -20.27
C ASP A 469 -30.21 -16.29 -19.64
N GLN A 470 -29.20 -16.71 -20.40
CA GLN A 470 -27.79 -16.69 -19.96
C GLN A 470 -27.16 -15.35 -20.37
N GLU A 471 -26.62 -14.61 -19.40
CA GLU A 471 -25.83 -13.41 -19.70
C GLU A 471 -24.43 -13.80 -20.17
N VAL A 472 -23.96 -13.14 -21.23
CA VAL A 472 -22.58 -13.22 -21.71
C VAL A 472 -22.00 -11.82 -21.77
N SER A 473 -20.68 -11.71 -21.70
CA SER A 473 -20.00 -10.43 -21.82
C SER A 473 -18.83 -10.41 -22.76
N VAL A 474 -18.48 -9.19 -23.14
CA VAL A 474 -17.40 -8.88 -24.05
C VAL A 474 -16.91 -7.46 -23.80
N VAL A 475 -15.61 -7.30 -23.71
CA VAL A 475 -14.98 -5.99 -23.81
C VAL A 475 -14.89 -5.60 -25.29
N VAL A 476 -15.39 -4.42 -25.64
CA VAL A 476 -15.48 -3.95 -27.03
C VAL A 476 -14.91 -2.56 -27.17
N ARG A 477 -14.14 -2.34 -28.23
CA ARG A 477 -13.71 -1.00 -28.65
C ARG A 477 -14.93 -0.09 -28.83
N LYS A 478 -14.97 1.06 -28.14
CA LYS A 478 -16.10 2.00 -28.16
C LYS A 478 -16.47 2.44 -29.57
N SER A 479 -15.49 2.65 -30.46
CA SER A 479 -15.71 3.11 -31.84
C SER A 479 -16.36 2.11 -32.79
N VAL A 480 -16.40 0.82 -32.45
CA VAL A 480 -17.13 -0.20 -33.22
C VAL A 480 -18.63 0.10 -33.13
N ARG A 481 -19.31 0.10 -34.28
CA ARG A 481 -20.75 0.37 -34.38
C ARG A 481 -21.52 -0.93 -34.53
N ASP A 482 -22.84 -0.84 -34.35
CA ASP A 482 -23.77 -1.95 -34.63
C ASP A 482 -23.33 -3.25 -33.93
N LYS A 483 -22.98 -3.11 -32.64
CA LYS A 483 -22.44 -4.18 -31.81
C LYS A 483 -23.55 -5.19 -31.48
N GLU A 484 -23.37 -6.43 -31.88
CA GLU A 484 -24.35 -7.50 -31.75
C GLU A 484 -23.72 -8.76 -31.16
N LEU A 485 -24.44 -9.38 -30.23
CA LEU A 485 -24.25 -10.78 -29.87
C LEU A 485 -24.78 -11.66 -31.02
N LYS A 486 -24.04 -12.70 -31.36
CA LYS A 486 -24.48 -13.80 -32.22
C LYS A 486 -24.34 -15.12 -31.47
N TYR A 487 -25.30 -16.01 -31.65
CA TYR A 487 -25.20 -17.34 -31.05
C TYR A 487 -25.94 -18.41 -31.85
N ARG A 488 -25.55 -19.68 -31.65
CA ARG A 488 -26.25 -20.86 -32.16
C ARG A 488 -26.43 -21.88 -31.06
N VAL A 489 -27.61 -22.48 -31.02
CA VAL A 489 -27.93 -23.61 -30.15
C VAL A 489 -27.84 -24.89 -30.99
N ASN A 490 -27.00 -25.84 -30.58
CA ASN A 490 -26.79 -27.14 -31.24
C ASN A 490 -26.50 -27.06 -32.75
N GLY A 491 -25.75 -26.04 -33.19
CA GLY A 491 -25.43 -25.83 -34.61
C GLY A 491 -26.64 -25.42 -35.47
N GLY A 492 -27.74 -25.01 -34.85
CA GLY A 492 -28.95 -24.53 -35.53
C GLY A 492 -28.80 -23.16 -36.19
N ARG A 493 -29.92 -22.46 -36.38
CA ARG A 493 -29.90 -21.11 -36.97
C ARG A 493 -29.11 -20.14 -36.08
N THR A 494 -28.47 -19.16 -36.70
CA THR A 494 -27.87 -18.04 -35.96
C THR A 494 -28.97 -17.14 -35.41
N HIS A 495 -28.86 -16.81 -34.13
CA HIS A 495 -29.64 -15.81 -33.44
C HIS A 495 -28.78 -14.56 -33.21
N ASP A 496 -29.44 -13.42 -33.03
CA ASP A 496 -28.79 -12.15 -32.74
C ASP A 496 -29.49 -11.39 -31.61
N ALA A 497 -28.71 -10.59 -30.89
CA ALA A 497 -29.19 -9.70 -29.85
C ALA A 497 -28.30 -8.45 -29.78
N THR A 498 -28.91 -7.31 -29.44
CA THR A 498 -28.18 -6.06 -29.24
C THR A 498 -27.35 -6.11 -27.96
N LEU A 499 -26.11 -5.63 -28.01
CA LEU A 499 -25.27 -5.46 -26.83
C LEU A 499 -25.68 -4.23 -26.01
N ARG A 500 -25.68 -4.35 -24.68
CA ARG A 500 -25.90 -3.25 -23.73
C ARG A 500 -24.59 -2.93 -22.99
N PRO A 501 -24.17 -1.65 -22.86
CA PRO A 501 -23.04 -1.30 -22.02
C PRO A 501 -23.27 -1.74 -20.57
N TRP A 502 -22.25 -2.35 -19.95
CA TRP A 502 -22.19 -2.57 -18.51
C TRP A 502 -21.77 -1.26 -17.84
N ARG A 503 -22.37 -0.93 -16.70
CA ARG A 503 -22.15 0.38 -16.04
C ARG A 503 -21.18 0.31 -14.87
N GLY A 504 -20.46 -0.81 -14.73
CA GLY A 504 -19.77 -1.15 -13.49
C GLY A 504 -20.67 -1.92 -12.52
N GLY A 505 -20.04 -2.56 -11.55
CA GLY A 505 -20.69 -3.18 -10.42
C GLY A 505 -20.73 -2.27 -9.21
N GLU A 506 -21.00 -2.84 -8.04
CA GLU A 506 -21.15 -2.10 -6.78
C GLU A 506 -19.81 -1.64 -6.20
N THR A 507 -18.73 -2.38 -6.45
CA THR A 507 -17.39 -2.11 -5.90
C THR A 507 -16.42 -1.58 -6.96
N TYR A 508 -16.42 -2.16 -8.16
CA TYR A 508 -15.48 -1.81 -9.23
C TYR A 508 -16.10 -1.85 -10.64
N GLY A 509 -15.37 -1.23 -11.58
CA GLY A 509 -15.73 -1.14 -12.99
C GLY A 509 -16.60 0.08 -13.31
N GLY A 510 -16.74 0.37 -14.61
CA GLY A 510 -17.60 1.46 -15.10
C GLY A 510 -16.93 2.83 -15.26
N GLU A 511 -15.77 3.05 -14.64
CA GLU A 511 -15.03 4.32 -14.68
C GLU A 511 -13.76 4.24 -15.56
N ASP A 512 -13.01 3.15 -15.50
CA ASP A 512 -11.77 2.90 -16.26
C ASP A 512 -12.00 2.36 -17.68
N ASN A 513 -12.68 3.13 -18.54
CA ASN A 513 -13.16 2.64 -19.83
C ASN A 513 -13.03 3.67 -20.99
N LEU A 514 -11.98 4.47 -21.07
CA LEU A 514 -11.74 5.51 -22.09
C LEU A 514 -12.04 5.08 -23.54
N TYR A 515 -11.46 3.99 -24.02
CA TYR A 515 -11.52 3.60 -25.44
C TYR A 515 -12.19 2.24 -25.67
N PHE A 516 -12.18 1.40 -24.65
CA PHE A 516 -12.87 0.12 -24.58
C PHE A 516 -13.94 0.18 -23.51
N ASP A 517 -15.00 -0.61 -23.67
CA ASP A 517 -16.07 -0.69 -22.70
C ASP A 517 -16.57 -2.13 -22.62
N GLU A 518 -17.10 -2.51 -21.46
CA GLU A 518 -17.70 -3.83 -21.32
C GLU A 518 -19.17 -3.79 -21.73
N TYR A 519 -19.61 -4.84 -22.42
CA TYR A 519 -20.99 -5.01 -22.85
C TYR A 519 -21.52 -6.36 -22.42
N ARG A 520 -22.81 -6.40 -22.08
CA ARG A 520 -23.57 -7.62 -21.77
C ARG A 520 -24.60 -7.90 -22.86
N ALA A 521 -25.00 -9.15 -22.99
CA ALA A 521 -26.22 -9.55 -23.70
C ALA A 521 -26.72 -10.92 -23.22
N LYS A 522 -27.98 -11.21 -23.54
CA LYS A 522 -28.66 -12.43 -23.10
C LYS A 522 -28.83 -13.43 -24.24
N VAL A 523 -28.30 -14.63 -24.07
CA VAL A 523 -28.61 -15.79 -24.89
C VAL A 523 -29.96 -16.37 -24.44
N ARG A 524 -30.89 -16.54 -25.37
CA ARG A 524 -32.25 -17.03 -25.10
C ARG A 524 -32.55 -18.35 -25.81
N GLY A 525 -33.44 -19.14 -25.20
CA GLY A 525 -34.03 -20.33 -25.83
C GLY A 525 -33.06 -21.51 -25.97
N ALA A 526 -32.11 -21.61 -25.05
CA ALA A 526 -31.28 -22.81 -24.88
C ALA A 526 -31.80 -23.59 -23.66
N ASP A 527 -31.93 -24.90 -23.81
CA ASP A 527 -32.43 -25.83 -22.80
C ASP A 527 -31.29 -26.68 -22.22
N PRO A 528 -31.47 -27.27 -21.01
CA PRO A 528 -30.49 -28.20 -20.46
C PRO A 528 -30.06 -29.31 -21.44
N GLY A 529 -28.75 -29.50 -21.56
CA GLY A 529 -28.12 -30.41 -22.52
C GLY A 529 -27.67 -29.74 -23.82
N ASP A 530 -28.11 -28.52 -24.09
CA ASP A 530 -27.73 -27.80 -25.30
C ASP A 530 -26.27 -27.32 -25.26
N ARG A 531 -25.63 -27.34 -26.43
CA ARG A 531 -24.34 -26.72 -26.68
C ARG A 531 -24.55 -25.39 -27.39
N VAL A 532 -24.09 -24.30 -26.78
CA VAL A 532 -24.26 -22.94 -27.30
C VAL A 532 -22.93 -22.38 -27.78
N GLU A 533 -22.85 -22.09 -29.07
CA GLU A 533 -21.74 -21.33 -29.68
C GLU A 533 -22.06 -19.83 -29.63
N VAL A 534 -21.14 -19.01 -29.14
CA VAL A 534 -21.28 -17.55 -28.98
C VAL A 534 -20.14 -16.81 -29.66
N TRP A 535 -20.47 -15.70 -30.33
CA TRP A 535 -19.50 -14.73 -30.85
C TRP A 535 -20.14 -13.34 -30.97
N PHE A 536 -19.32 -12.32 -31.18
CA PHE A 536 -19.77 -10.94 -31.27
C PHE A 536 -19.40 -10.34 -32.62
N THR A 537 -20.26 -9.47 -33.15
CA THR A 537 -20.03 -8.81 -34.44
C THR A 537 -20.26 -7.31 -34.35
N GLY A 538 -19.62 -6.55 -35.23
CA GLY A 538 -19.88 -5.12 -35.40
C GLY A 538 -19.26 -4.54 -36.66
N GLU A 539 -19.38 -3.23 -36.83
CA GLU A 539 -18.83 -2.50 -37.98
C GLU A 539 -17.75 -1.50 -37.56
N LYS A 540 -16.59 -1.58 -38.21
CA LYS A 540 -15.52 -0.60 -38.02
C LYS A 540 -15.94 0.78 -38.54
N PRO A 541 -15.46 1.88 -37.93
CA PRO A 541 -15.65 3.22 -38.46
C PRO A 541 -15.22 3.31 -39.93
N ARG A 542 -16.01 4.03 -40.74
CA ARG A 542 -15.71 4.27 -42.16
C ARG A 542 -14.34 4.92 -42.33
N GLY A 543 -13.47 4.31 -43.13
CA GLY A 543 -12.23 4.95 -43.60
C GLY A 543 -12.52 5.97 -44.71
N SER A 544 -11.56 6.85 -44.99
CA SER A 544 -11.68 7.88 -46.06
C SER A 544 -11.88 7.31 -47.48
N HIS A 545 -11.71 6.01 -47.68
CA HIS A 545 -11.78 5.34 -48.98
C HIS A 545 -12.74 4.15 -49.06
N ASP A 546 -13.48 3.82 -47.99
CA ASP A 546 -14.39 2.67 -47.97
C ASP A 546 -15.85 3.13 -47.81
N ARG A 547 -16.71 2.80 -48.79
CA ARG A 547 -18.12 3.27 -48.84
C ARG A 547 -19.05 2.45 -47.95
N HIS A 548 -18.59 1.28 -47.50
CA HIS A 548 -19.28 0.39 -46.55
C HIS A 548 -18.33 0.14 -45.36
N GLY A 549 -18.85 0.09 -44.12
CA GLY A 549 -18.01 -0.25 -42.96
C GLY A 549 -17.49 -1.69 -43.07
N LYS A 550 -16.24 -1.94 -42.67
CA LYS A 550 -15.70 -3.32 -42.65
C LYS A 550 -16.27 -4.04 -41.43
N ARG A 551 -16.99 -5.14 -41.66
CA ARG A 551 -17.44 -6.05 -40.60
C ARG A 551 -16.24 -6.62 -39.83
N THR A 552 -16.41 -6.77 -38.52
CA THR A 552 -15.43 -7.38 -37.61
C THR A 552 -16.17 -8.29 -36.63
N GLU A 553 -15.51 -9.34 -36.15
CA GLU A 553 -16.09 -10.31 -35.23
C GLU A 553 -15.06 -10.83 -34.23
N SER A 554 -15.54 -11.30 -33.07
CA SER A 554 -14.72 -11.90 -32.03
C SER A 554 -14.34 -13.35 -32.36
N GLU A 555 -13.41 -13.91 -31.59
CA GLU A 555 -13.32 -15.36 -31.48
C GLU A 555 -14.62 -15.96 -30.94
N HIS A 556 -14.89 -17.20 -31.35
CA HIS A 556 -16.06 -17.95 -30.91
C HIS A 556 -15.70 -18.74 -29.65
N PHE A 557 -16.60 -18.77 -28.67
CA PHE A 557 -16.50 -19.71 -27.56
C PHE A 557 -17.77 -20.55 -27.45
N THR A 558 -17.71 -21.61 -26.64
CA THR A 558 -18.84 -22.52 -26.47
C THR A 558 -18.99 -22.94 -25.04
N TYR A 559 -20.23 -22.93 -24.57
CA TYR A 559 -20.61 -23.50 -23.28
C TYR A 559 -21.70 -24.56 -23.44
N THR A 560 -21.84 -25.39 -22.42
CA THR A 560 -22.95 -26.35 -22.29
C THR A 560 -23.94 -25.84 -21.26
N VAL A 561 -25.23 -25.92 -21.58
CA VAL A 561 -26.30 -25.62 -20.64
C VAL A 561 -26.48 -26.82 -19.72
N ALA A 562 -26.09 -26.69 -18.46
CA ALA A 562 -26.35 -27.68 -17.44
C ALA A 562 -27.78 -27.53 -16.90
N GLU A 563 -28.42 -28.65 -16.55
CA GLU A 563 -29.70 -28.60 -15.84
C GLU A 563 -29.48 -27.92 -14.50
N ARG A 564 -30.00 -26.70 -14.36
CA ARG A 564 -30.00 -26.02 -13.07
C ARG A 564 -31.02 -26.70 -12.15
N PRO A 565 -30.61 -27.22 -10.98
CA PRO A 565 -31.55 -27.75 -9.99
C PRO A 565 -32.59 -26.70 -9.63
N ARG A 566 -33.78 -27.11 -9.15
CA ARG A 566 -34.80 -26.18 -8.64
C ARG A 566 -34.34 -25.59 -7.29
N ALA A 567 -33.28 -24.79 -7.33
CA ALA A 567 -32.54 -24.26 -6.19
C ALA A 567 -32.38 -22.75 -6.31
N ASP A 568 -32.52 -22.09 -5.18
CA ASP A 568 -32.40 -20.65 -4.96
C ASP A 568 -31.04 -20.28 -4.33
N VAL A 569 -30.30 -21.27 -3.81
CA VAL A 569 -28.96 -21.11 -3.25
C VAL A 569 -27.98 -22.07 -3.94
N LEU A 570 -26.75 -21.62 -4.17
CA LEU A 570 -25.65 -22.49 -4.61
C LEU A 570 -24.68 -22.72 -3.45
N VAL A 571 -24.39 -23.98 -3.16
CA VAL A 571 -23.32 -24.38 -2.23
C VAL A 571 -22.08 -24.68 -3.05
N VAL A 572 -21.07 -23.82 -2.97
CA VAL A 572 -19.74 -24.00 -3.56
C VAL A 572 -18.84 -24.69 -2.53
N ALA A 573 -18.46 -25.92 -2.81
CA ALA A 573 -17.64 -26.74 -1.94
C ALA A 573 -16.19 -26.78 -2.44
N GLU A 574 -15.26 -26.24 -1.66
CA GLU A 574 -13.83 -26.14 -1.98
C GLU A 574 -12.97 -26.74 -0.86
N GLU A 575 -13.16 -28.04 -0.61
CA GLU A 575 -12.42 -28.77 0.44
C GLU A 575 -10.97 -29.14 0.02
N GLY A 576 -10.45 -28.57 -1.09
CA GLY A 576 -9.18 -28.97 -1.74
C GLY A 576 -9.17 -30.39 -2.33
N ALA A 577 -10.23 -31.16 -2.07
CA ALA A 577 -10.48 -32.50 -2.55
C ALA A 577 -11.98 -32.67 -2.81
N LYS A 578 -12.38 -33.87 -3.26
CA LYS A 578 -13.78 -34.20 -3.47
C LYS A 578 -14.59 -33.90 -2.20
N ALA A 579 -15.65 -33.12 -2.36
CA ALA A 579 -16.38 -32.57 -1.23
C ALA A 579 -17.07 -33.66 -0.39
N THR A 580 -16.90 -33.57 0.93
CA THR A 580 -17.42 -34.53 1.92
C THR A 580 -18.51 -33.93 2.81
N GLN A 581 -18.56 -32.61 2.97
CA GLN A 581 -19.46 -31.91 3.91
C GLN A 581 -20.72 -31.34 3.25
N THR A 582 -20.89 -31.46 1.93
CA THR A 582 -21.98 -30.83 1.17
C THR A 582 -23.37 -31.06 1.76
N ARG A 583 -23.63 -32.27 2.27
CA ARG A 583 -24.91 -32.62 2.89
C ARG A 583 -25.21 -31.76 4.13
N THR A 584 -24.21 -31.43 4.92
CA THR A 584 -24.35 -30.59 6.13
C THR A 584 -24.97 -29.24 5.77
N TYR A 585 -24.43 -28.59 4.73
CA TYR A 585 -24.88 -27.28 4.27
C TYR A 585 -26.26 -27.36 3.59
N VAL A 586 -26.47 -28.37 2.73
CA VAL A 586 -27.76 -28.58 2.04
C VAL A 586 -28.90 -28.86 3.04
N ASP A 587 -28.67 -29.69 4.06
CA ASP A 587 -29.69 -30.01 5.07
C ASP A 587 -30.02 -28.78 5.93
N ALA A 588 -29.04 -27.93 6.26
CA ALA A 588 -29.26 -26.68 7.00
C ALA A 588 -30.05 -25.63 6.19
N LEU A 589 -29.76 -25.49 4.90
CA LEU A 589 -30.53 -24.63 3.98
C LEU A 589 -31.98 -25.14 3.82
N LYS A 590 -32.14 -26.45 3.64
CA LYS A 590 -33.45 -27.10 3.53
C LYS A 590 -34.32 -26.89 4.78
N ALA A 591 -33.72 -26.92 5.96
CA ALA A 591 -34.41 -26.65 7.22
C ALA A 591 -34.99 -25.23 7.28
N ASN A 592 -34.46 -24.29 6.50
CA ASN A 592 -34.93 -22.91 6.38
C ASN A 592 -35.73 -22.66 5.09
N GLY A 593 -36.24 -23.72 4.45
CA GLY A 593 -37.09 -23.61 3.27
C GLY A 593 -36.36 -23.23 1.98
N ARG A 594 -35.02 -23.12 2.01
CA ARG A 594 -34.19 -22.87 0.83
C ARG A 594 -33.86 -24.18 0.14
N ARG A 595 -33.81 -24.17 -1.20
CA ARG A 595 -33.35 -25.33 -1.99
C ARG A 595 -31.96 -25.03 -2.50
N ALA A 596 -31.05 -25.97 -2.30
CA ALA A 596 -29.64 -25.81 -2.63
C ALA A 596 -29.22 -26.68 -3.82
N ALA A 597 -28.40 -26.12 -4.71
CA ALA A 597 -27.55 -26.85 -5.64
C ALA A 597 -26.14 -26.98 -5.04
N VAL A 598 -25.35 -27.95 -5.48
CA VAL A 598 -23.97 -28.14 -5.03
C VAL A 598 -23.03 -28.04 -6.22
N TRP A 599 -21.96 -27.26 -6.05
CA TRP A 599 -20.84 -27.16 -6.97
C TRP A 599 -19.57 -27.62 -6.27
N ASP A 600 -19.06 -28.80 -6.62
CA ASP A 600 -17.77 -29.31 -6.12
C ASP A 600 -16.63 -28.75 -6.98
N VAL A 601 -15.83 -27.85 -6.41
CA VAL A 601 -14.72 -27.16 -7.12
C VAL A 601 -13.65 -28.16 -7.55
N ALA A 602 -13.36 -29.19 -6.75
CA ALA A 602 -12.36 -30.20 -7.10
C ALA A 602 -12.77 -31.03 -8.34
N ALA A 603 -14.07 -31.15 -8.59
CA ALA A 603 -14.60 -31.89 -9.73
C ALA A 603 -14.87 -31.01 -10.96
N GLN A 604 -15.21 -29.73 -10.77
CA GLN A 604 -15.76 -28.87 -11.82
C GLN A 604 -14.95 -27.59 -12.08
N GLY A 605 -13.92 -27.31 -11.27
CA GLY A 605 -13.19 -26.04 -11.28
C GLY A 605 -13.96 -24.90 -10.60
N ALA A 606 -13.39 -23.70 -10.62
CA ALA A 606 -14.05 -22.51 -10.07
C ALA A 606 -15.35 -22.20 -10.85
N PRO A 607 -16.48 -21.94 -10.17
CA PRO A 607 -17.74 -21.58 -10.82
C PRO A 607 -17.67 -20.17 -11.40
N ASP A 608 -17.91 -20.03 -12.71
CA ASP A 608 -17.92 -18.71 -13.37
C ASP A 608 -19.02 -17.78 -12.82
N ALA A 609 -18.70 -16.51 -12.64
CA ALA A 609 -19.57 -15.51 -12.04
C ALA A 609 -20.86 -15.29 -12.85
N LEU A 610 -20.81 -15.30 -14.18
CA LEU A 610 -22.01 -15.15 -15.03
C LEU A 610 -22.61 -16.49 -15.44
N GLY A 611 -21.76 -17.46 -15.77
CA GLY A 611 -22.18 -18.79 -16.22
C GLY A 611 -22.88 -19.59 -15.12
N VAL A 612 -22.43 -19.46 -13.88
CA VAL A 612 -22.84 -20.33 -12.77
C VAL A 612 -23.39 -19.54 -11.60
N LEU A 613 -22.59 -18.64 -11.00
CA LEU A 613 -22.94 -17.96 -9.74
C LEU A 613 -24.13 -17.02 -9.90
N GLY A 614 -24.14 -16.18 -10.93
CA GLY A 614 -25.17 -15.16 -11.21
C GLY A 614 -26.56 -15.71 -11.53
N HIS A 615 -26.75 -17.04 -11.51
CA HIS A 615 -28.07 -17.65 -11.52
C HIS A 615 -28.69 -17.79 -10.14
N PHE A 616 -27.95 -17.52 -9.08
CA PHE A 616 -28.39 -17.61 -7.69
C PHE A 616 -28.27 -16.25 -7.03
N ASP A 617 -29.26 -15.88 -6.22
CA ASP A 617 -29.22 -14.64 -5.46
C ASP A 617 -28.27 -14.76 -4.24
N THR A 618 -28.07 -16.00 -3.76
CA THR A 618 -27.20 -16.31 -2.61
C THR A 618 -26.29 -17.49 -2.92
N VAL A 619 -25.02 -17.34 -2.57
CA VAL A 619 -23.99 -18.38 -2.62
C VAL A 619 -23.53 -18.70 -1.20
N VAL A 620 -23.31 -19.98 -0.92
CA VAL A 620 -22.63 -20.46 0.29
C VAL A 620 -21.33 -21.10 -0.16
N HIS A 621 -20.19 -20.48 0.15
CA HIS A 621 -18.88 -21.05 -0.11
C HIS A 621 -18.30 -21.61 1.19
N TYR A 622 -17.75 -22.82 1.12
CA TYR A 622 -17.05 -23.38 2.27
C TYR A 622 -15.82 -24.18 1.88
N THR A 623 -14.81 -24.15 2.76
CA THR A 623 -13.50 -24.75 2.50
C THR A 623 -13.08 -25.84 3.50
N GLY A 624 -13.78 -25.96 4.64
CA GLY A 624 -13.33 -26.81 5.74
C GLY A 624 -11.98 -26.32 6.29
N ALA A 625 -10.97 -27.20 6.27
CA ALA A 625 -9.60 -26.86 6.69
C ALA A 625 -8.76 -26.13 5.62
N ALA A 626 -9.21 -26.13 4.36
CA ALA A 626 -8.41 -25.65 3.25
C ALA A 626 -8.42 -24.12 3.16
N VAL A 627 -7.32 -23.55 2.64
CA VAL A 627 -7.26 -22.14 2.22
C VAL A 627 -8.10 -21.98 0.95
N PRO A 628 -8.97 -20.95 0.86
CA PRO A 628 -9.71 -20.64 -0.37
C PRO A 628 -8.80 -20.50 -1.61
N GLY A 629 -9.25 -20.99 -2.76
CA GLY A 629 -8.49 -20.89 -4.01
C GLY A 629 -8.68 -19.54 -4.71
N ASN A 630 -7.60 -18.94 -5.22
CA ASN A 630 -7.63 -17.64 -5.93
C ASN A 630 -8.66 -17.61 -7.07
N ALA A 631 -8.69 -18.64 -7.92
CA ALA A 631 -9.65 -18.70 -9.02
C ALA A 631 -11.11 -18.68 -8.54
N THR A 632 -11.42 -19.33 -7.41
CA THR A 632 -12.76 -19.30 -6.81
C THR A 632 -13.05 -17.93 -6.21
N GLN A 633 -12.08 -17.35 -5.50
CA GLN A 633 -12.20 -16.04 -4.87
C GLN A 633 -12.45 -14.92 -5.89
N LEU A 634 -11.74 -14.90 -7.01
CA LEU A 634 -11.99 -13.90 -8.07
C LEU A 634 -13.40 -14.00 -8.66
N GLN A 635 -13.99 -15.20 -8.74
CA GLN A 635 -15.37 -15.38 -9.20
C GLN A 635 -16.39 -14.98 -8.13
N LEU A 636 -16.14 -15.27 -6.86
CA LEU A 636 -16.96 -14.79 -5.75
C LEU A 636 -16.93 -13.26 -5.66
N ARG A 637 -15.75 -12.65 -5.82
CA ARG A 637 -15.56 -11.21 -5.92
C ARG A 637 -16.35 -10.58 -7.06
N ALA A 638 -16.31 -11.18 -8.25
CA ALA A 638 -17.11 -10.71 -9.39
C ALA A 638 -18.63 -10.90 -9.16
N PHE A 639 -19.03 -11.99 -8.49
CA PHE A 639 -20.42 -12.22 -8.11
C PHE A 639 -20.94 -11.18 -7.12
N LEU A 640 -20.17 -10.87 -6.07
CA LEU A 640 -20.49 -9.79 -5.12
C LEU A 640 -20.56 -8.43 -5.82
N ASN A 641 -19.63 -8.13 -6.73
CA ASN A 641 -19.65 -6.90 -7.50
C ASN A 641 -20.92 -6.72 -8.37
N GLU A 642 -21.59 -7.81 -8.75
CA GLU A 642 -22.87 -7.79 -9.49
C GLU A 642 -24.10 -7.80 -8.56
N GLY A 643 -23.92 -7.59 -7.25
CA GLY A 643 -24.97 -7.54 -6.23
C GLY A 643 -25.35 -8.91 -5.65
N GLY A 644 -24.48 -9.91 -5.80
CA GLY A 644 -24.64 -11.23 -5.21
C GLY A 644 -24.49 -11.22 -3.69
N LYS A 645 -25.08 -12.19 -3.00
CA LYS A 645 -24.96 -12.36 -1.53
C LYS A 645 -24.17 -13.61 -1.17
N LEU A 646 -23.22 -13.51 -0.24
CA LEU A 646 -22.30 -14.60 0.11
C LEU A 646 -22.36 -14.99 1.59
N ILE A 647 -22.44 -16.29 1.88
CA ILE A 647 -22.05 -16.86 3.17
C ILE A 647 -20.74 -17.60 2.94
N GLU A 648 -19.66 -17.17 3.59
CA GLU A 648 -18.36 -17.80 3.51
C GLU A 648 -18.02 -18.48 4.84
N ALA A 649 -17.61 -19.75 4.80
CA ALA A 649 -17.40 -20.55 5.99
C ALA A 649 -16.19 -21.48 5.88
N GLY A 650 -15.37 -21.51 6.92
CA GLY A 650 -14.22 -22.42 6.97
C GLY A 650 -13.25 -21.96 8.04
N GLU A 651 -12.34 -22.84 8.43
CA GLU A 651 -11.33 -22.45 9.42
C GLU A 651 -10.39 -21.40 8.83
N GLN A 652 -9.99 -21.54 7.57
CA GLN A 652 -9.12 -20.61 6.84
C GLN A 652 -9.85 -19.55 6.00
N ALA A 653 -11.18 -19.45 6.11
CA ALA A 653 -11.96 -18.43 5.41
C ALA A 653 -11.60 -17.01 5.91
N GLY A 654 -11.61 -16.01 5.01
CA GLY A 654 -11.21 -14.64 5.34
C GLY A 654 -9.74 -14.50 5.75
N GLY A 655 -8.85 -15.30 5.15
CA GLY A 655 -7.40 -15.14 5.24
C GLY A 655 -6.79 -14.63 3.93
N GLU A 656 -5.47 -14.49 3.90
CA GLU A 656 -4.71 -14.11 2.70
C GLU A 656 -4.84 -15.13 1.55
N VAL A 657 -4.77 -14.63 0.31
CA VAL A 657 -4.87 -15.41 -0.93
C VAL A 657 -3.71 -15.08 -1.87
N ASP A 658 -3.06 -16.11 -2.44
CA ASP A 658 -2.02 -15.96 -3.47
C ASP A 658 -2.63 -15.63 -4.83
N LEU A 659 -2.42 -14.41 -5.31
CA LEU A 659 -2.89 -13.92 -6.60
C LEU A 659 -2.10 -14.54 -7.79
N GLY A 660 -0.99 -15.21 -7.50
CA GLY A 660 -0.07 -15.82 -8.45
C GLY A 660 1.32 -15.20 -8.33
N GLY A 661 2.36 -16.02 -8.44
CA GLY A 661 3.75 -15.54 -8.32
C GLY A 661 4.25 -15.34 -6.88
N GLY A 662 3.43 -15.67 -5.86
CA GLY A 662 3.76 -15.49 -4.45
C GLY A 662 3.20 -14.20 -3.84
N THR A 663 2.47 -13.40 -4.62
CA THR A 663 1.79 -12.19 -4.16
C THR A 663 0.56 -12.56 -3.33
N LEU A 664 0.66 -12.44 -2.00
CA LEU A 664 -0.48 -12.62 -1.10
C LEU A 664 -1.25 -11.30 -1.00
N SER A 665 -2.59 -11.38 -1.01
CA SER A 665 -3.48 -10.26 -0.78
C SER A 665 -4.60 -10.68 0.18
N ASP A 666 -5.00 -9.76 1.05
CA ASP A 666 -6.16 -9.87 1.91
C ASP A 666 -7.31 -8.91 1.51
N ASP A 667 -7.22 -8.24 0.36
CA ASP A 667 -8.26 -7.34 -0.18
C ASP A 667 -9.65 -7.96 -0.15
N PHE A 668 -9.76 -9.25 -0.48
CA PHE A 668 -11.05 -9.92 -0.46
C PHE A 668 -11.60 -10.00 0.96
N SER A 669 -10.76 -10.33 1.94
CA SER A 669 -11.14 -10.33 3.35
C SER A 669 -11.52 -8.94 3.85
N GLN A 670 -10.66 -7.96 3.60
CA GLN A 670 -10.82 -6.60 4.12
C GLN A 670 -12.01 -5.87 3.48
N TYR A 671 -12.07 -5.89 2.14
CA TYR A 671 -12.97 -5.04 1.35
C TYR A 671 -14.30 -5.70 0.98
N TYR A 672 -14.42 -7.04 1.04
CA TYR A 672 -15.66 -7.75 0.72
C TYR A 672 -16.25 -8.50 1.93
N LEU A 673 -15.40 -9.10 2.76
CA LEU A 673 -15.85 -9.88 3.92
C LEU A 673 -15.92 -9.06 5.22
N GLY A 674 -15.35 -7.85 5.24
CA GLY A 674 -15.35 -6.94 6.39
C GLY A 674 -14.42 -7.38 7.53
N ALA A 675 -13.47 -8.28 7.25
CA ALA A 675 -12.50 -8.76 8.22
C ALA A 675 -11.11 -8.18 7.92
N TYR A 676 -10.64 -7.31 8.83
CA TYR A 676 -9.36 -6.62 8.69
C TYR A 676 -8.17 -7.54 8.96
N THR A 677 -8.26 -8.34 10.02
CA THR A 677 -7.29 -9.39 10.30
C THR A 677 -7.98 -10.69 10.64
N ARG A 678 -7.29 -11.80 10.38
CA ARG A 678 -7.68 -13.14 10.82
C ARG A 678 -6.62 -13.72 11.74
N THR A 679 -7.05 -14.22 12.89
CA THR A 679 -6.20 -14.97 13.83
C THR A 679 -6.77 -16.37 14.02
N ALA A 680 -5.91 -17.39 14.00
CA ALA A 680 -6.30 -18.76 14.33
C ALA A 680 -6.53 -18.92 15.84
N THR A 681 -7.67 -19.49 16.23
CA THR A 681 -8.06 -19.72 17.63
C THR A 681 -8.32 -21.20 17.88
N SER A 682 -7.66 -21.73 18.90
CA SER A 682 -7.89 -23.10 19.40
C SER A 682 -8.80 -23.12 20.64
N GLY A 683 -9.44 -24.24 20.92
CA GLY A 683 -10.25 -24.42 22.15
C GLY A 683 -11.66 -23.84 22.08
N ALA A 684 -12.14 -23.47 20.89
CA ALA A 684 -13.53 -23.11 20.68
C ALA A 684 -14.45 -24.30 20.98
N THR A 685 -15.33 -24.13 21.98
CA THR A 685 -16.28 -25.16 22.44
C THR A 685 -17.72 -24.84 22.08
N GLY A 686 -17.97 -23.63 21.59
CA GLY A 686 -19.28 -23.19 21.14
C GLY A 686 -19.20 -21.89 20.37
N PHE A 687 -20.30 -21.54 19.73
CA PHE A 687 -20.48 -20.26 19.06
C PHE A 687 -21.76 -19.62 19.58
N ALA A 688 -21.70 -18.31 19.84
CA ALA A 688 -22.83 -17.47 20.19
C ALA A 688 -22.86 -16.28 19.22
N GLY A 689 -23.85 -16.27 18.33
CA GLY A 689 -24.09 -15.18 17.39
C GLY A 689 -24.51 -13.90 18.10
N SER A 690 -24.17 -12.77 17.51
CA SER A 690 -24.51 -11.42 17.97
C SER A 690 -24.84 -10.52 16.78
N GLY A 691 -25.38 -9.32 17.03
CA GLY A 691 -25.74 -8.40 15.94
C GLY A 691 -26.72 -9.04 14.96
N LYS A 692 -26.40 -9.03 13.67
CA LYS A 692 -27.23 -9.66 12.62
C LYS A 692 -27.36 -11.19 12.78
N LEU A 693 -26.52 -11.85 13.60
CA LEU A 693 -26.63 -13.29 13.90
C LEU A 693 -27.19 -13.61 15.29
N ASP A 694 -27.81 -12.64 15.98
CA ASP A 694 -28.36 -12.86 17.31
C ASP A 694 -29.34 -14.04 17.37
N GLY A 695 -29.28 -14.82 18.46
CA GLY A 695 -30.07 -16.03 18.65
C GLY A 695 -29.62 -17.26 17.84
N ALA A 696 -28.56 -17.17 17.04
CA ALA A 696 -27.85 -18.34 16.50
C ALA A 696 -26.73 -18.79 17.44
N GLY A 697 -26.52 -20.09 17.57
CA GLY A 697 -25.42 -20.62 18.38
C GLY A 697 -25.55 -22.11 18.69
N GLY A 698 -24.48 -22.68 19.23
CA GLY A 698 -24.43 -24.09 19.60
C GLY A 698 -23.03 -24.55 20.00
N THR A 699 -22.95 -25.78 20.49
CA THR A 699 -21.68 -26.44 20.82
C THR A 699 -20.88 -26.72 19.55
N LEU A 700 -19.59 -26.42 19.59
CA LEU A 700 -18.61 -26.70 18.55
C LEU A 700 -17.73 -27.89 18.93
N GLY A 701 -17.24 -28.63 17.94
CA GLY A 701 -16.26 -29.69 18.12
C GLY A 701 -15.68 -30.20 16.81
N ASP A 702 -14.81 -31.20 16.91
CA ASP A 702 -14.14 -31.82 15.75
C ASP A 702 -15.14 -32.43 14.77
N ALA A 703 -14.85 -32.26 13.47
CA ALA A 703 -15.55 -32.94 12.39
C ALA A 703 -14.67 -34.05 11.77
N PRO A 704 -15.26 -35.09 11.15
CA PRO A 704 -14.48 -36.15 10.50
C PRO A 704 -13.53 -35.58 9.43
N GLY A 705 -12.22 -35.73 9.66
CA GLY A 705 -11.19 -35.21 8.75
C GLY A 705 -10.92 -33.72 8.87
N ASN A 706 -11.58 -33.02 9.80
CA ASN A 706 -11.39 -31.60 10.07
C ASN A 706 -11.43 -31.32 11.60
N PRO A 707 -10.29 -31.41 12.31
CA PRO A 707 -10.21 -31.03 13.73
C PRO A 707 -10.41 -29.53 13.91
N LEU A 708 -11.15 -29.09 14.93
CA LEU A 708 -11.38 -27.65 15.16
C LEU A 708 -10.20 -27.03 15.93
N ASP A 709 -9.08 -26.86 15.25
CA ASP A 709 -7.84 -26.36 15.86
C ASP A 709 -7.35 -25.01 15.32
N ALA A 710 -7.98 -24.50 14.25
CA ALA A 710 -7.59 -23.26 13.59
C ALA A 710 -8.79 -22.36 13.24
N ALA A 711 -9.83 -22.36 14.07
CA ALA A 711 -11.01 -21.52 13.89
C ALA A 711 -10.62 -20.04 13.72
N GLY A 712 -11.17 -19.36 12.72
CA GLY A 712 -10.92 -17.96 12.44
C GLY A 712 -11.59 -17.03 13.46
N ALA A 713 -10.79 -16.22 14.13
CA ALA A 713 -11.26 -15.06 14.89
C ALA A 713 -10.81 -13.78 14.18
N TYR A 714 -11.73 -12.83 14.02
CA TYR A 714 -11.53 -11.66 13.17
C TYR A 714 -11.56 -10.37 13.98
N SER A 715 -10.73 -9.40 13.59
CA SER A 715 -11.06 -7.99 13.80
C SER A 715 -11.88 -7.48 12.61
N VAL A 716 -12.74 -6.52 12.89
CA VAL A 716 -13.69 -5.98 11.90
C VAL A 716 -13.03 -4.81 11.18
N THR A 717 -13.18 -4.70 9.86
CA THR A 717 -12.64 -3.58 9.07
C THR A 717 -13.10 -2.24 9.60
N SER A 718 -14.36 -2.11 10.04
CA SER A 718 -14.88 -0.88 10.64
C SER A 718 -14.32 -0.50 12.02
N ASP A 719 -13.59 -1.39 12.69
CA ASP A 719 -12.87 -1.04 13.92
C ASP A 719 -11.55 -0.29 13.61
N GLU A 720 -10.99 -0.49 12.41
CA GLU A 720 -9.73 0.10 11.95
C GLU A 720 -9.98 1.26 10.98
N LEU A 721 -10.90 1.07 10.04
CA LEU A 721 -11.37 2.07 9.08
C LEU A 721 -12.74 2.59 9.53
N ASP A 722 -12.76 3.73 10.22
CA ASP A 722 -13.99 4.35 10.73
C ASP A 722 -15.06 4.49 9.62
N PRO A 723 -16.25 3.90 9.76
CA PRO A 723 -17.27 3.89 8.71
C PRO A 723 -17.90 5.26 8.45
N GLY A 724 -17.66 6.26 9.31
CA GLY A 724 -18.00 7.66 9.03
C GLY A 724 -17.07 8.28 7.98
N THR A 725 -15.84 7.77 7.87
CA THR A 725 -14.83 8.18 6.88
C THR A 725 -14.81 7.22 5.69
N TYR A 726 -14.94 5.91 5.95
CA TYR A 726 -14.86 4.81 4.98
C TYR A 726 -16.16 3.99 4.92
N PRO A 727 -17.30 4.58 4.54
CA PRO A 727 -18.60 3.91 4.59
C PRO A 727 -18.69 2.67 3.69
N GLN A 728 -17.87 2.58 2.65
CA GLN A 728 -17.80 1.43 1.75
C GLN A 728 -17.27 0.16 2.41
N PHE A 729 -16.60 0.27 3.56
CA PHE A 729 -16.06 -0.87 4.32
C PHE A 729 -16.84 -1.13 5.62
N ALA A 730 -18.09 -0.63 5.67
CA ALA A 730 -18.98 -0.84 6.80
C ALA A 730 -19.16 -2.34 7.07
N SER A 731 -18.80 -2.76 8.28
CA SER A 731 -18.77 -4.15 8.71
C SER A 731 -19.02 -4.23 10.21
N ALA A 732 -19.51 -5.38 10.67
CA ALA A 732 -19.85 -5.59 12.06
C ALA A 732 -19.50 -7.00 12.53
N GLY A 733 -19.03 -7.10 13.77
CA GLY A 733 -18.81 -8.37 14.44
C GLY A 733 -20.14 -9.08 14.75
N ALA A 734 -20.25 -10.34 14.34
CA ALA A 734 -21.51 -11.07 14.29
C ALA A 734 -21.55 -12.32 15.18
N GLY A 735 -20.54 -12.55 16.02
CA GLY A 735 -20.61 -13.60 17.03
C GLY A 735 -19.28 -13.90 17.67
N LYS A 736 -19.30 -14.65 18.77
CA LYS A 736 -18.10 -14.99 19.55
C LYS A 736 -18.04 -16.48 19.83
N PHE A 737 -16.83 -16.98 19.98
CA PHE A 737 -16.61 -18.34 20.45
C PHE A 737 -16.79 -18.42 21.98
N ALA A 738 -17.34 -19.54 22.43
CA ALA A 738 -17.36 -19.94 23.83
C ALA A 738 -16.17 -20.87 24.13
N GLY A 739 -15.68 -20.82 25.37
CA GLY A 739 -14.46 -21.54 25.77
C GLY A 739 -13.17 -20.87 25.32
N THR A 740 -13.28 -19.81 24.51
CA THR A 740 -12.19 -18.90 24.16
C THR A 740 -12.31 -17.65 25.01
N VAL A 741 -11.20 -17.17 25.53
CA VAL A 741 -11.14 -15.85 26.17
C VAL A 741 -10.78 -14.87 25.06
N ASN A 742 -11.50 -13.75 24.94
CA ASN A 742 -10.98 -12.64 24.13
C ASN A 742 -9.70 -12.20 24.82
N PRO A 743 -8.52 -12.39 24.20
CA PRO A 743 -7.28 -12.06 24.87
C PRO A 743 -7.28 -10.59 25.31
N TYR A 744 -7.92 -9.68 24.58
CA TYR A 744 -7.86 -8.23 24.79
C TYR A 744 -8.98 -7.61 25.67
N GLY A 745 -9.70 -8.42 26.47
CA GLY A 745 -10.66 -7.94 27.48
C GLY A 745 -10.08 -7.88 28.90
N PRO A 746 -10.71 -7.21 29.89
CA PRO A 746 -10.26 -7.17 31.29
C PRO A 746 -10.03 -8.58 31.87
N TYR A 747 -9.05 -8.72 32.77
CA TYR A 747 -8.76 -10.00 33.42
C TYR A 747 -9.81 -10.32 34.49
N ALA A 748 -10.14 -9.33 35.31
CA ALA A 748 -11.17 -9.38 36.34
C ALA A 748 -12.06 -8.15 36.24
N GLY A 749 -13.27 -8.24 36.78
CA GLY A 749 -14.20 -7.10 36.80
C GLY A 749 -14.62 -6.62 35.39
N GLU A 750 -14.79 -5.30 35.25
CA GLU A 750 -15.28 -4.67 34.01
C GLU A 750 -14.26 -3.72 33.36
N TRP A 751 -13.18 -3.36 34.06
CA TRP A 751 -12.24 -2.34 33.60
C TRP A 751 -10.80 -2.79 33.79
N MET A 752 -9.92 -2.25 32.95
CA MET A 752 -8.47 -2.41 33.02
C MET A 752 -7.80 -1.09 32.65
N ALA A 753 -6.51 -0.97 32.91
CA ALA A 753 -5.69 0.08 32.31
C ALA A 753 -5.08 -0.45 31.01
N ALA A 754 -5.02 0.38 29.97
CA ALA A 754 -4.46 -0.01 28.69
C ALA A 754 -3.71 1.12 28.00
N ALA A 755 -2.63 0.75 27.33
CA ALA A 755 -1.92 1.56 26.35
C ALA A 755 -1.97 0.84 25.00
N VAL A 756 -2.86 1.27 24.12
CA VAL A 756 -2.93 0.77 22.72
C VAL A 756 -1.67 1.15 21.97
N HIS A 757 -1.32 0.40 20.92
CA HIS A 757 -0.16 0.77 20.11
C HIS A 757 -0.36 2.12 19.40
N THR A 758 0.74 2.85 19.30
CA THR A 758 0.90 4.05 18.48
C THR A 758 2.38 4.13 18.23
N ASP A 759 2.74 4.28 16.97
CA ASP A 759 4.11 4.44 16.52
C ASP A 759 4.79 5.55 17.32
N ASP A 760 6.08 5.36 17.64
CA ASP A 760 6.94 6.43 18.16
C ASP A 760 6.55 6.93 19.59
N ALA A 761 6.11 6.06 20.51
CA ALA A 761 5.48 6.47 21.77
C ALA A 761 6.05 5.84 23.06
N TYR A 762 6.27 6.66 24.09
CA TYR A 762 6.63 6.21 25.45
C TYR A 762 5.52 6.54 26.44
N LYS A 763 4.75 5.54 26.82
CA LYS A 763 3.51 5.66 27.60
C LYS A 763 3.75 5.13 29.01
N ARG A 764 3.38 5.88 30.05
CA ARG A 764 3.64 5.47 31.45
C ARG A 764 2.38 5.51 32.31
N LEU A 765 2.17 4.46 33.09
CA LEU A 765 1.19 4.40 34.17
C LEU A 765 1.95 4.32 35.50
N THR A 766 1.94 5.39 36.28
CA THR A 766 2.85 5.60 37.41
C THR A 766 2.13 5.69 38.75
N ARG A 767 2.70 5.13 39.82
CA ARG A 767 2.21 5.22 41.21
C ARG A 767 3.35 5.30 42.21
N THR A 768 3.14 6.06 43.29
CA THR A 768 4.04 6.07 44.45
C THR A 768 3.57 5.08 45.54
N VAL A 769 4.50 4.32 46.11
CA VAL A 769 4.30 3.37 47.20
C VAL A 769 5.15 3.77 48.40
N ASP A 770 4.56 3.75 49.59
CA ASP A 770 5.25 3.99 50.86
C ASP A 770 5.64 2.66 51.52
N LEU A 771 6.93 2.35 51.56
CA LEU A 771 7.51 1.18 52.23
C LEU A 771 8.29 1.57 53.49
N THR A 772 8.15 2.79 54.02
CA THR A 772 8.91 3.27 55.19
C THR A 772 8.71 2.44 56.45
N GLY A 773 7.53 1.81 56.59
CA GLY A 773 7.21 0.88 57.68
C GLY A 773 7.42 -0.61 57.35
N VAL A 774 7.94 -0.94 56.17
CA VAL A 774 8.06 -2.32 55.66
C VAL A 774 9.53 -2.76 55.68
N THR A 775 9.78 -3.99 56.11
CA THR A 775 11.12 -4.58 56.11
C THR A 775 11.32 -5.51 54.90
N ALA A 776 12.57 -5.73 54.48
CA ALA A 776 12.85 -6.68 53.39
C ALA A 776 12.41 -8.12 53.73
N SER A 777 12.33 -8.50 55.02
CA SER A 777 11.79 -9.79 55.43
C SER A 777 10.30 -9.96 55.15
N ASP A 778 9.57 -8.86 54.99
CA ASP A 778 8.16 -8.87 54.60
C ASP A 778 7.98 -9.17 53.10
N ARG A 779 9.06 -9.20 52.30
CA ARG A 779 9.06 -9.49 50.85
C ARG A 779 8.00 -8.68 50.09
N PRO A 780 8.08 -7.34 50.11
CA PRO A 780 7.13 -6.50 49.38
C PRO A 780 7.27 -6.76 47.87
N VAL A 781 6.15 -7.01 47.17
CA VAL A 781 6.12 -7.17 45.71
C VAL A 781 5.00 -6.36 45.06
N LEU A 782 5.22 -5.86 43.85
CA LEU A 782 4.14 -5.43 42.95
C LEU A 782 3.65 -6.66 42.19
N ARG A 783 2.38 -7.01 42.36
CA ARG A 783 1.72 -8.11 41.62
C ARG A 783 0.63 -7.55 40.74
N THR A 784 0.60 -7.93 39.47
CA THR A 784 -0.44 -7.48 38.52
C THR A 784 -0.71 -8.57 37.48
N GLN A 785 -1.86 -8.50 36.83
CA GLN A 785 -2.15 -9.23 35.60
C GLN A 785 -1.76 -8.33 34.45
N LEU A 786 -0.81 -8.77 33.62
CA LEU A 786 -0.42 -8.07 32.41
C LEU A 786 -0.78 -8.89 31.18
N LEU A 787 -1.25 -8.22 30.15
CA LEU A 787 -1.22 -8.70 28.78
C LEU A 787 -0.34 -7.74 28.00
N TRP A 788 0.56 -8.28 27.20
CA TRP A 788 1.32 -7.49 26.25
C TRP A 788 1.21 -8.18 24.90
N ASP A 789 0.79 -7.41 23.91
CA ASP A 789 0.80 -7.79 22.51
C ASP A 789 1.55 -6.69 21.80
N THR A 790 2.86 -6.83 21.85
CA THR A 790 3.81 -5.85 21.36
C THR A 790 4.56 -6.47 20.20
N GLU A 791 5.16 -5.65 19.35
CA GLU A 791 6.12 -6.17 18.41
C GLU A 791 7.31 -6.82 19.15
N ARG A 792 7.67 -8.06 18.76
CA ARG A 792 8.51 -8.95 19.59
C ARG A 792 9.99 -8.59 19.56
N GLY A 793 10.46 -7.85 20.56
CA GLY A 793 11.84 -7.35 20.75
C GLY A 793 12.07 -5.87 20.42
N TYR A 794 11.00 -5.11 20.15
CA TYR A 794 10.97 -3.91 19.31
C TYR A 794 10.22 -2.85 20.12
N ASP A 795 8.94 -3.15 20.32
CA ASP A 795 8.12 -2.61 21.37
C ASP A 795 8.34 -3.33 22.71
N HIS A 796 8.37 -2.59 23.82
CA HIS A 796 8.62 -3.16 25.15
C HIS A 796 7.66 -2.64 26.22
N ALA A 797 7.15 -3.55 27.05
CA ALA A 797 6.52 -3.21 28.31
C ALA A 797 7.52 -3.33 29.47
N LEU A 798 7.57 -2.30 30.34
CA LEU A 798 8.53 -2.20 31.44
C LEU A 798 7.83 -2.02 32.77
N VAL A 799 8.48 -2.47 33.85
CA VAL A 799 8.15 -2.00 35.20
C VAL A 799 9.35 -1.23 35.75
N GLU A 800 9.26 0.09 35.66
CA GLU A 800 10.27 1.04 36.13
C GLU A 800 10.09 1.30 37.63
N ALA A 801 11.19 1.50 38.36
CA ALA A 801 11.20 1.82 39.78
C ALA A 801 12.33 2.80 40.13
N HIS A 802 12.07 3.73 41.05
CA HIS A 802 13.09 4.58 41.66
C HIS A 802 12.67 5.07 43.05
N THR A 803 13.63 5.43 43.90
CA THR A 803 13.33 6.08 45.18
C THR A 803 12.72 7.46 44.90
N THR A 804 11.57 7.77 45.51
CA THR A 804 10.85 9.03 45.25
C THR A 804 11.77 10.26 45.39
N GLY A 805 11.92 11.01 44.30
CA GLY A 805 12.76 12.21 44.25
C GLY A 805 14.26 11.98 44.07
N ALA A 806 14.71 10.73 43.89
CA ALA A 806 16.07 10.38 43.54
C ALA A 806 16.18 9.98 42.06
N ASP A 807 17.41 10.00 41.53
CA ASP A 807 17.74 9.60 40.17
C ASP A 807 18.36 8.20 40.15
N ASP A 808 17.71 7.23 40.80
CA ASP A 808 18.15 5.84 40.94
C ASP A 808 17.23 4.87 40.16
N TRP A 809 16.83 5.27 38.96
CA TRP A 809 15.92 4.53 38.10
C TRP A 809 16.48 3.16 37.69
N THR A 810 15.67 2.11 37.83
CA THR A 810 15.89 0.78 37.24
C THR A 810 14.59 0.21 36.68
N THR A 811 14.66 -0.79 35.80
CA THR A 811 13.51 -1.67 35.53
C THR A 811 13.64 -2.97 36.34
N LEU A 812 12.52 -3.55 36.77
CA LEU A 812 12.48 -4.68 37.68
C LEU A 812 12.34 -6.03 36.93
N PRO A 813 13.09 -7.08 37.32
CA PRO A 813 12.84 -8.42 36.82
C PRO A 813 11.54 -9.00 37.39
N GLU A 814 10.82 -9.76 36.57
CA GLU A 814 9.65 -10.52 36.97
C GLU A 814 10.09 -11.84 37.61
N ALA A 815 9.46 -12.22 38.72
CA ALA A 815 9.88 -13.31 39.59
C ALA A 815 9.89 -14.70 38.94
N ASN A 816 9.09 -14.92 37.90
CA ASN A 816 8.96 -16.19 37.17
C ASN A 816 9.67 -16.17 35.81
N GLY A 817 10.44 -15.13 35.52
CA GLY A 817 11.23 -15.01 34.29
C GLY A 817 10.41 -14.59 33.07
N ALA A 818 9.25 -13.94 33.26
CA ALA A 818 8.50 -13.36 32.14
C ALA A 818 9.26 -12.20 31.47
N THR A 819 9.98 -11.40 32.27
CA THR A 819 10.86 -10.36 31.72
C THR A 819 12.20 -10.95 31.32
N GLY A 820 12.73 -10.47 30.20
CA GLY A 820 14.09 -10.73 29.77
C GLY A 820 15.01 -9.54 30.02
N THR A 821 16.30 -9.80 30.16
CA THR A 821 17.36 -8.79 30.05
C THR A 821 17.84 -8.64 28.60
N ALA A 822 17.14 -9.25 27.64
CA ALA A 822 17.36 -8.98 26.23
C ALA A 822 17.08 -7.50 26.02
N VAL A 823 18.13 -6.77 25.65
CA VAL A 823 17.98 -5.38 25.21
C VAL A 823 17.05 -5.37 23.99
N PRO A 824 16.31 -4.28 23.75
CA PRO A 824 15.56 -4.14 22.51
C PRO A 824 16.46 -4.55 21.34
N ALA A 825 15.95 -5.35 20.40
CA ALA A 825 16.61 -5.61 19.10
C ALA A 825 17.03 -4.27 18.50
N GLU A 826 16.12 -3.34 18.74
CA GLU A 826 16.30 -1.94 18.81
C GLU A 826 17.61 -1.39 19.44
N CYS A 827 17.90 -1.58 20.71
CA CYS A 827 18.87 -0.78 21.45
C CYS A 827 20.28 -0.67 20.83
N ALA A 828 20.86 -1.76 20.28
CA ALA A 828 22.26 -1.78 19.82
C ALA A 828 22.57 -0.80 18.67
N ALA A 829 21.54 -0.40 17.93
CA ALA A 829 21.69 0.56 16.84
C ALA A 829 21.42 2.02 17.26
N GLY A 830 20.99 2.27 18.51
CA GLY A 830 20.94 3.61 19.14
C GLY A 830 19.66 4.44 18.99
N PHE A 831 18.94 4.31 17.90
CA PHE A 831 17.63 4.92 17.56
C PHE A 831 16.41 4.80 18.53
N TYR A 832 15.92 3.65 19.01
CA TYR A 832 15.12 3.52 20.27
C TYR A 832 15.61 4.38 21.44
N MET A 833 16.92 4.48 21.68
CA MET A 833 17.46 5.39 22.70
C MET A 833 17.51 6.85 22.22
N ALA A 834 17.53 7.13 20.92
CA ALA A 834 17.45 8.48 20.36
C ALA A 834 16.01 9.02 20.34
N GLY A 835 15.04 8.17 19.99
CA GLY A 835 13.61 8.41 20.08
C GLY A 835 13.13 8.40 21.53
N HIS A 836 13.77 7.63 22.41
CA HIS A 836 13.50 7.61 23.85
C HIS A 836 14.76 7.76 24.70
N PRO A 837 15.35 8.98 24.79
CA PRO A 837 16.60 9.24 25.55
C PRO A 837 16.54 8.82 27.02
N TRP A 838 15.35 8.78 27.60
CA TRP A 838 15.11 8.30 28.96
C TRP A 838 15.59 6.87 29.22
N LEU A 839 15.64 6.02 28.18
CA LEU A 839 16.09 4.64 28.31
C LEU A 839 17.56 4.50 28.73
N ALA A 840 18.36 5.58 28.63
CA ALA A 840 19.75 5.60 29.08
C ALA A 840 19.92 5.30 30.58
N HIS A 841 18.85 5.41 31.38
CA HIS A 841 18.84 4.95 32.77
C HIS A 841 19.01 3.43 32.91
N TYR A 842 18.56 2.66 31.92
CA TYR A 842 18.47 1.19 31.96
C TYR A 842 19.37 0.49 30.94
N LEU A 843 19.66 1.18 29.84
CA LEU A 843 20.41 0.69 28.70
C LEU A 843 21.66 1.55 28.50
N THR A 844 22.78 0.92 28.17
CA THR A 844 24.00 1.62 27.74
C THR A 844 24.31 1.19 26.32
N LEU A 845 24.21 2.13 25.40
CA LEU A 845 24.75 2.01 24.06
C LEU A 845 26.27 2.26 24.09
N SER A 846 27.04 1.39 23.45
CA SER A 846 28.49 1.49 23.28
C SER A 846 28.91 1.00 21.89
N ASP A 847 30.16 1.21 21.51
CA ASP A 847 30.72 0.75 20.23
C ASP A 847 30.61 -0.77 20.03
N ASP A 848 30.50 -1.55 21.12
CA ASP A 848 30.36 -3.01 21.10
C ASP A 848 28.88 -3.48 21.17
N GLY A 849 27.92 -2.56 21.01
CA GLY A 849 26.48 -2.81 21.06
C GLY A 849 25.80 -2.24 22.32
N CYS A 850 24.57 -2.69 22.59
CA CYS A 850 23.81 -2.24 23.75
C CYS A 850 23.81 -3.26 24.88
N THR A 851 23.99 -2.79 26.11
CA THR A 851 23.97 -3.61 27.32
C THR A 851 22.75 -3.30 28.18
N ALA A 852 22.26 -4.33 28.87
CA ALA A 852 21.09 -4.27 29.76
C ALA A 852 21.37 -3.56 31.11
N THR A 853 22.30 -2.61 31.11
CA THR A 853 22.67 -1.79 32.27
C THR A 853 22.82 -0.36 31.79
N GLY A 854 22.19 0.60 32.46
CA GLY A 854 22.27 2.02 32.13
C GLY A 854 23.01 2.82 33.19
N THR A 855 22.85 4.13 33.14
CA THR A 855 23.52 5.08 34.05
C THR A 855 23.14 4.87 35.52
N THR A 856 21.92 4.39 35.79
CA THR A 856 21.37 4.29 37.14
C THR A 856 20.88 2.88 37.51
N GLY A 857 20.49 2.05 36.54
CA GLY A 857 19.86 0.76 36.81
C GLY A 857 20.04 -0.29 35.72
N GLN A 858 19.20 -1.32 35.78
CA GLN A 858 19.22 -2.48 34.87
C GLN A 858 18.00 -2.48 33.96
N TRP A 859 18.12 -3.16 32.82
CA TRP A 859 17.05 -3.41 31.86
C TRP A 859 16.42 -4.80 32.05
N ASN A 860 15.10 -4.81 32.16
CA ASN A 860 14.21 -5.94 32.26
C ASN A 860 12.90 -5.54 31.56
N SER A 861 12.50 -6.29 30.54
CA SER A 861 11.33 -5.94 29.74
C SER A 861 10.50 -7.16 29.33
N LEU A 862 9.24 -6.91 29.01
CA LEU A 862 8.30 -7.83 28.38
C LEU A 862 8.18 -7.42 26.91
N THR A 863 8.10 -8.39 26.02
CA THR A 863 7.93 -8.12 24.58
C THR A 863 7.31 -9.31 23.84
N GLY A 864 6.75 -9.06 22.65
CA GLY A 864 6.00 -10.01 21.84
C GLY A 864 4.56 -10.19 22.32
N SER A 865 3.92 -11.27 21.88
CA SER A 865 2.58 -11.60 22.37
C SER A 865 2.65 -12.53 23.57
N SER A 866 1.97 -12.17 24.66
CA SER A 866 1.75 -13.04 25.82
C SER A 866 0.71 -14.15 25.56
N GLY A 867 -0.02 -14.07 24.44
CA GLY A 867 -1.11 -14.99 24.09
C GLY A 867 -2.29 -14.93 25.07
N GLY A 868 -2.49 -13.77 25.73
CA GLY A 868 -3.47 -13.55 26.78
C GLY A 868 -2.85 -13.11 28.12
N TRP A 869 -3.68 -12.96 29.16
CA TRP A 869 -3.26 -12.49 30.48
C TRP A 869 -2.23 -13.40 31.18
N LYS A 870 -1.25 -12.78 31.83
CA LYS A 870 -0.26 -13.42 32.70
C LYS A 870 -0.20 -12.70 34.05
N GLN A 871 -0.21 -13.47 35.13
CA GLN A 871 0.13 -12.93 36.45
C GLN A 871 1.64 -12.72 36.52
N VAL A 872 2.07 -11.50 36.85
CA VAL A 872 3.47 -11.12 36.99
C VAL A 872 3.73 -10.53 38.38
N GLU A 873 4.90 -10.80 38.94
CA GLU A 873 5.33 -10.29 40.27
C GLU A 873 6.72 -9.65 40.20
N PHE A 874 6.88 -8.45 40.78
CA PHE A 874 8.14 -7.69 40.79
C PHE A 874 8.58 -7.40 42.23
N ASP A 875 9.81 -7.78 42.59
CA ASP A 875 10.36 -7.64 43.96
C ASP A 875 10.71 -6.19 44.30
N LEU A 876 10.16 -5.68 45.40
CA LEU A 876 10.40 -4.33 45.93
C LEU A 876 11.27 -4.33 47.19
N SER A 877 11.82 -5.48 47.60
CA SER A 877 12.58 -5.62 48.85
C SER A 877 13.78 -4.65 48.95
N ALA A 878 14.37 -4.26 47.82
CA ALA A 878 15.45 -3.27 47.75
C ALA A 878 15.02 -1.86 48.19
N TYR A 879 13.72 -1.57 48.19
CA TYR A 879 13.13 -0.29 48.58
C TYR A 879 12.48 -0.32 49.97
N ALA A 880 12.63 -1.42 50.73
CA ALA A 880 12.16 -1.51 52.11
C ALA A 880 12.71 -0.35 52.96
N GLY A 881 11.84 0.31 53.72
CA GLY A 881 12.17 1.50 54.51
C GLY A 881 12.17 2.82 53.72
N LYS A 882 11.80 2.84 52.43
CA LYS A 882 11.78 4.04 51.57
C LYS A 882 10.39 4.29 50.96
N SER A 883 10.21 5.45 50.33
CA SER A 883 9.13 5.67 49.36
C SER A 883 9.69 5.41 47.95
N VAL A 884 8.96 4.65 47.14
CA VAL A 884 9.35 4.25 45.78
C VAL A 884 8.25 4.66 44.80
N GLU A 885 8.62 5.18 43.65
CA GLU A 885 7.70 5.40 42.52
C GLU A 885 7.92 4.32 41.47
N LEU A 886 6.81 3.76 40.99
CA LEU A 886 6.74 2.64 40.06
C LEU A 886 5.99 3.07 38.81
N SER A 887 6.44 2.66 37.62
CA SER A 887 5.72 2.88 36.37
C SER A 887 5.58 1.57 35.58
N ILE A 888 4.37 1.26 35.13
CA ILE A 888 4.16 0.30 34.05
C ILE A 888 4.27 1.10 32.75
N ALA A 889 5.33 0.88 31.98
CA ALA A 889 5.57 1.61 30.75
C ALA A 889 5.30 0.74 29.53
N TYR A 890 4.87 1.37 28.44
CA TYR A 890 4.88 0.80 27.10
C TYR A 890 5.66 1.74 26.20
N VAL A 891 6.74 1.23 25.62
CA VAL A 891 7.69 2.00 24.82
C VAL A 891 7.70 1.39 23.42
N THR A 892 7.30 2.18 22.43
CA THR A 892 7.11 1.74 21.05
C THR A 892 8.03 2.45 20.11
N ASP A 893 8.41 1.75 19.06
CA ASP A 893 9.16 2.31 17.95
C ASP A 893 8.21 2.76 16.80
N PRO A 894 8.69 3.51 15.79
CA PRO A 894 7.89 3.89 14.64
C PRO A 894 7.70 2.77 13.58
N GLY A 895 6.71 1.91 13.82
CA GLY A 895 6.23 0.96 12.83
C GLY A 895 4.98 0.24 13.32
N SER A 896 4.56 -0.83 12.64
CA SER A 896 3.34 -1.54 13.03
C SER A 896 3.54 -2.37 14.29
N GLY A 897 2.91 -2.01 15.40
CA GLY A 897 2.94 -2.86 16.59
C GLY A 897 1.80 -3.85 16.72
N GLY A 898 1.84 -4.62 17.81
CA GLY A 898 0.70 -5.41 18.27
C GLY A 898 -0.39 -4.54 18.89
N ARG A 899 -1.34 -5.15 19.59
CA ARG A 899 -2.48 -4.41 20.17
C ARG A 899 -2.15 -3.51 21.36
N GLY A 900 -0.96 -3.64 21.95
CA GLY A 900 -0.45 -2.82 23.04
C GLY A 900 -0.32 -3.55 24.38
N VAL A 901 -0.31 -2.80 25.48
CA VAL A 901 -0.11 -3.33 26.84
C VAL A 901 -1.33 -3.04 27.71
N LEU A 902 -1.79 -4.08 28.41
CA LEU A 902 -2.95 -4.04 29.30
C LEU A 902 -2.53 -4.45 30.71
N ALA A 903 -3.09 -3.80 31.72
CA ALA A 903 -2.82 -4.06 33.13
C ALA A 903 -4.11 -4.12 33.96
N ASP A 904 -4.16 -5.09 34.88
CA ASP A 904 -5.29 -5.32 35.77
C ASP A 904 -4.84 -5.90 37.13
N GLU A 905 -5.69 -5.85 38.16
CA GLU A 905 -5.49 -6.38 39.52
C GLU A 905 -4.12 -5.99 40.15
N ALA A 906 -3.67 -4.75 39.93
CA ALA A 906 -2.37 -4.25 40.37
C ALA A 906 -2.33 -4.02 41.89
N SER A 907 -1.58 -4.85 42.60
CA SER A 907 -1.57 -4.95 44.07
C SER A 907 -0.17 -4.81 44.67
N LEU A 908 -0.07 -4.17 45.83
CA LEU A 908 1.12 -4.26 46.69
C LEU A 908 0.96 -5.42 47.65
N VAL A 909 1.79 -6.46 47.54
CA VAL A 909 1.75 -7.61 48.45
C VAL A 909 2.85 -7.44 49.49
N VAL A 910 2.50 -7.47 50.78
CA VAL A 910 3.44 -7.39 51.91
C VAL A 910 3.16 -8.55 52.87
N GLY A 911 4.18 -9.31 53.23
CA GLY A 911 4.05 -10.51 54.08
C GLY A 911 3.16 -11.58 53.46
N GLY A 912 3.09 -11.65 52.13
CA GLY A 912 2.19 -12.54 51.38
C GLY A 912 0.73 -12.09 51.34
N THR A 913 0.38 -10.93 51.89
CA THR A 913 -0.97 -10.37 51.86
C THR A 913 -1.06 -9.24 50.84
N ALA A 914 -1.98 -9.36 49.87
CA ALA A 914 -2.27 -8.28 48.94
C ALA A 914 -2.95 -7.11 49.66
N THR A 915 -2.44 -5.91 49.44
CA THR A 915 -2.93 -4.66 49.99
C THR A 915 -2.94 -3.61 48.88
N GLN A 916 -3.81 -2.61 49.00
CA GLN A 916 -3.89 -1.49 48.05
C GLN A 916 -4.03 -1.94 46.58
N THR A 917 -4.80 -3.02 46.35
CA THR A 917 -5.17 -3.56 45.05
C THR A 917 -6.00 -2.56 44.27
N GLU A 918 -5.61 -2.31 43.03
CA GLU A 918 -6.35 -1.53 42.05
C GLU A 918 -6.66 -2.42 40.85
N GLY A 919 -7.94 -2.79 40.70
CA GLY A 919 -8.47 -3.44 39.49
C GLY A 919 -9.00 -2.42 38.48
N PHE A 920 -8.74 -1.13 38.68
CA PHE A 920 -9.15 -0.04 37.78
C PHE A 920 -10.67 0.10 37.57
N GLU A 921 -11.48 -0.45 38.48
CA GLU A 921 -12.94 -0.53 38.34
C GLU A 921 -13.66 0.81 38.40
N THR A 922 -13.09 1.79 39.10
CA THR A 922 -13.74 3.12 39.28
C THR A 922 -12.91 4.28 38.73
N SER A 923 -11.58 4.13 38.67
CA SER A 923 -10.63 5.13 38.17
C SER A 923 -9.26 4.47 37.97
N LEU A 924 -8.22 5.23 37.62
CA LEU A 924 -6.84 4.74 37.72
C LEU A 924 -6.35 4.60 39.18
N GLY A 925 -7.15 5.02 40.16
CA GLY A 925 -6.86 4.87 41.58
C GLY A 925 -5.65 5.68 42.02
N ALA A 926 -4.69 5.01 42.62
CA ALA A 926 -3.40 5.60 43.00
C ALA A 926 -2.42 5.73 41.82
N TRP A 927 -2.79 5.25 40.62
CA TRP A 927 -1.99 5.39 39.40
C TRP A 927 -2.36 6.67 38.63
N ARG A 928 -1.38 7.24 37.93
CA ARG A 928 -1.50 8.45 37.11
C ARG A 928 -0.75 8.28 35.78
N VAL A 929 -1.10 9.11 34.80
CA VAL A 929 -0.48 9.12 33.47
C VAL A 929 0.34 10.41 33.34
N PRO A 930 1.66 10.38 33.60
CA PRO A 930 2.48 11.60 33.59
C PRO A 930 2.87 12.07 32.18
N GLY A 931 2.54 11.30 31.13
CA GLY A 931 3.04 11.52 29.78
C GLY A 931 4.42 10.91 29.54
N PRO A 932 4.93 11.05 28.30
CA PRO A 932 6.25 10.58 27.93
C PRO A 932 7.34 11.22 28.78
N PRO A 933 8.43 10.50 29.11
CA PRO A 933 9.60 11.11 29.72
C PRO A 933 10.28 12.11 28.77
N GLU A 934 11.16 12.94 29.34
CA GLU A 934 11.87 13.98 28.59
C GLU A 934 12.63 13.38 27.40
N GLY A 935 12.51 14.05 26.24
CA GLY A 935 13.15 13.64 24.99
C GLY A 935 12.37 12.65 24.13
N SER A 936 11.25 12.09 24.60
CA SER A 936 10.37 11.22 23.79
C SER A 936 9.28 12.00 23.05
N PRO A 937 8.79 11.53 21.87
CA PRO A 937 7.72 12.17 21.13
C PRO A 937 6.42 12.32 21.94
N ALA A 938 5.59 13.28 21.54
CA ALA A 938 4.29 13.49 22.18
C ALA A 938 3.35 12.32 21.87
N VAL A 939 2.74 11.77 22.93
CA VAL A 939 1.83 10.63 22.79
C VAL A 939 0.41 11.10 22.48
N LEU A 940 -0.15 10.67 21.35
CA LEU A 940 -1.53 10.97 20.94
C LEU A 940 -2.59 10.09 21.66
N LYS A 941 -2.22 8.85 22.03
CA LYS A 941 -3.07 7.88 22.75
C LYS A 941 -2.28 7.25 23.91
N ASP A 942 -2.31 7.86 25.10
CA ASP A 942 -1.59 7.37 26.30
C ASP A 942 -2.44 6.35 27.11
N TRP A 943 -1.92 5.87 28.24
CA TRP A 943 -2.63 4.97 29.15
C TRP A 943 -4.01 5.51 29.51
N THR A 944 -5.02 4.65 29.38
CA THR A 944 -6.38 5.00 29.75
C THR A 944 -7.06 3.84 30.46
N ARG A 945 -8.04 4.16 31.29
CA ARG A 945 -8.96 3.17 31.85
C ARG A 945 -9.97 2.80 30.77
N THR A 946 -10.06 1.51 30.46
CA THR A 946 -10.91 0.99 29.38
C THR A 946 -11.55 -0.34 29.79
N GLY A 947 -12.71 -0.64 29.22
CA GLY A 947 -13.19 -2.02 29.16
C GLY A 947 -12.46 -2.78 28.03
N THR A 948 -13.08 -3.81 27.47
CA THR A 948 -12.53 -4.54 26.32
C THR A 948 -12.26 -3.62 25.12
N LEU A 949 -11.00 -3.52 24.71
CA LEU A 949 -10.55 -2.63 23.63
C LEU A 949 -10.84 -3.21 22.24
N PHE A 950 -10.30 -4.40 21.99
CA PHE A 950 -10.40 -5.05 20.70
C PHE A 950 -11.36 -6.21 20.83
N GLN A 951 -12.43 -6.14 20.08
CA GLN A 951 -13.37 -7.24 20.01
C GLN A 951 -12.88 -8.19 18.92
N THR A 952 -12.70 -9.45 19.27
CA THR A 952 -12.57 -10.51 18.28
C THR A 952 -13.90 -11.21 18.12
N TYR A 953 -14.19 -11.58 16.88
CA TYR A 953 -15.44 -12.23 16.52
C TYR A 953 -15.17 -13.52 15.76
N GLY A 954 -15.93 -14.57 16.04
CA GLY A 954 -15.92 -15.80 15.25
C GLY A 954 -16.74 -15.68 13.96
N ALA A 955 -17.37 -14.52 13.74
CA ALA A 955 -18.13 -14.21 12.54
C ALA A 955 -18.16 -12.71 12.29
N VAL A 956 -18.21 -12.31 11.03
CA VAL A 956 -18.34 -10.91 10.59
C VAL A 956 -19.48 -10.82 9.58
N THR A 957 -20.20 -9.70 9.58
CA THR A 957 -21.25 -9.40 8.60
C THR A 957 -20.98 -8.06 7.92
N THR A 958 -21.23 -8.00 6.62
CA THR A 958 -21.42 -6.76 5.85
C THR A 958 -22.90 -6.69 5.41
N ASP A 959 -23.22 -5.87 4.40
CA ASP A 959 -24.54 -5.88 3.77
C ASP A 959 -24.68 -7.01 2.72
N ASP A 960 -23.57 -7.52 2.21
CA ASP A 960 -23.55 -8.52 1.13
C ASP A 960 -22.95 -9.86 1.57
N THR A 961 -22.29 -9.90 2.73
CA THR A 961 -21.51 -11.06 3.16
C THR A 961 -21.74 -11.44 4.63
N VAL A 962 -21.68 -12.74 4.91
CA VAL A 962 -21.55 -13.32 6.25
C VAL A 962 -20.33 -14.23 6.25
N LEU A 963 -19.30 -13.86 6.98
CA LEU A 963 -18.10 -14.65 7.18
C LEU A 963 -18.19 -15.43 8.50
N LEU A 964 -17.92 -16.73 8.45
CA LEU A 964 -17.86 -17.63 9.61
C LEU A 964 -16.48 -18.26 9.69
N GLY A 965 -15.78 -18.10 10.82
CA GLY A 965 -14.44 -18.65 11.03
C GLY A 965 -14.40 -20.15 11.32
N PHE A 966 -15.45 -20.87 10.96
CA PHE A 966 -15.57 -22.31 11.11
C PHE A 966 -16.57 -22.85 10.10
N GLY A 967 -16.38 -24.09 9.67
CA GLY A 967 -17.36 -24.80 8.87
C GLY A 967 -18.58 -25.26 9.68
N LEU A 968 -19.76 -25.34 9.04
CA LEU A 968 -20.99 -25.83 9.69
C LEU A 968 -20.88 -27.28 10.18
N GLU A 969 -19.92 -28.05 9.68
CA GLU A 969 -19.61 -29.40 10.14
C GLU A 969 -19.19 -29.46 11.61
N HIS A 970 -18.64 -28.38 12.17
CA HIS A 970 -18.21 -28.31 13.57
C HIS A 970 -19.37 -28.07 14.55
N LEU A 971 -20.52 -27.58 14.09
CA LEU A 971 -21.71 -27.44 14.93
C LEU A 971 -22.35 -28.81 15.16
N ALA A 972 -22.31 -29.30 16.40
CA ALA A 972 -22.75 -30.65 16.73
C ALA A 972 -24.21 -30.90 16.32
N GLU A 973 -25.10 -29.98 16.69
CA GLU A 973 -26.55 -30.16 16.55
C GLU A 973 -27.07 -29.66 15.18
N PRO A 974 -27.82 -30.47 14.40
CA PRO A 974 -28.46 -30.03 13.16
C PRO A 974 -29.39 -28.81 13.35
N ALA A 975 -30.05 -28.70 14.50
CA ALA A 975 -30.91 -27.55 14.82
C ALA A 975 -30.09 -26.25 14.98
N ALA A 976 -28.87 -26.33 15.53
CA ALA A 976 -27.97 -25.19 15.66
C ALA A 976 -27.47 -24.73 14.28
N ARG A 977 -27.08 -25.67 13.41
CA ARG A 977 -26.72 -25.38 12.01
C ARG A 977 -27.85 -24.67 11.27
N ALA A 978 -29.08 -25.19 11.39
CA ALA A 978 -30.25 -24.56 10.81
C ALA A 978 -30.52 -23.17 11.39
N ALA A 979 -30.33 -22.95 12.70
CA ALA A 979 -30.50 -21.64 13.30
C ALA A 979 -29.46 -20.61 12.82
N LEU A 980 -28.19 -21.02 12.68
CA LEU A 980 -27.13 -20.16 12.17
C LEU A 980 -27.39 -19.77 10.71
N VAL A 981 -27.68 -20.74 9.84
CA VAL A 981 -28.01 -20.46 8.44
C VAL A 981 -29.24 -19.56 8.31
N ARG A 982 -30.24 -19.70 9.19
CA ARG A 982 -31.40 -18.81 9.20
C ARG A 982 -31.01 -17.36 9.40
N GLN A 983 -30.19 -17.10 10.42
CA GLN A 983 -29.77 -15.73 10.72
C GLN A 983 -28.81 -15.18 9.68
N ALA A 984 -27.91 -16.02 9.15
CA ALA A 984 -27.03 -15.61 8.06
C ALA A 984 -27.82 -15.20 6.81
N LEU A 985 -28.88 -15.94 6.45
CA LEU A 985 -29.76 -15.55 5.35
C LEU A 985 -30.52 -14.25 5.65
N HIS A 986 -31.02 -14.09 6.88
CA HIS A 986 -31.70 -12.86 7.28
C HIS A 986 -30.77 -11.64 7.23
N ALA A 987 -29.52 -11.80 7.68
CA ALA A 987 -28.50 -10.76 7.66
C ALA A 987 -28.20 -10.21 6.25
N LEU A 988 -28.42 -11.04 5.22
CA LEU A 988 -28.22 -10.71 3.81
C LEU A 988 -29.49 -10.14 3.14
N ASP A 989 -30.66 -10.31 3.77
CA ASP A 989 -31.97 -9.87 3.26
C ASP A 989 -32.39 -8.49 3.84
N GLU A 990 -31.72 -8.01 4.90
CA GLU A 990 -31.88 -6.68 5.53
C GLU A 990 -31.08 -5.59 4.80
#